data_AF-A0A7Y1W204-F1
#
_entry.id   AF-A0A7Y1W204-F1
#
_cell.length_a   1.000
_cell.length_b   1.000
_cell.length_c   1.000
_cell.angle_alpha   90.00
_cell.angle_beta   90.00
_cell.angle_gamma   90.00
#
_symmetry.space_group_name_H-M   'P 1'
#
loop_
_entity.id
_entity.type
_entity.pdbx_description
1 polymer ?
#
loop_
_entity_poly.entity_id
_entity_poly.type
_entity_poly.pdbx_seq_one_letter_code
_entity_poly.pdbx_strand_id
1 'polypeptide(L)'
;MKRDYNMKHTWVRILLVLQCFLLAAPLSANLLDNPGFEQDFQSWNDWGNSFIETTSVHSGAKAARIGTTQGGRAQQVFGLVPGTQYTMCAWSRVDAVTNLSWMGVNVYDAAVTLIDNHQWTVAWTTWQQNSVTFTYPANGNYVDVWVWTDTTTAPTFVDDFTLVAGATCAGGNAPPSAAFSTSTSGLEATFSDASTDGDGSVVAWSWDFGDGNVSSAQHPVHLYAAAGTYSVQLTVTDNEGATGNTSQNVTVPASTAAANFPFPQHVDYAPGTISPDHRSQAQMDNDVRAFYDYWKANFLVSAGTSSGGKPMYRVTFGSGNPGSTVSEGMGFGMIIVATMAGYDPLAKDYFDGLWEFVKEHPSSGDPRLMDWQVPEASGDSSAFDGDADIAYGLLLADAQWGSAGAVNYAADAANLIAGIKDSTIGPASFLPMLGDWVNPAGSPHNQYTPRSSDFMPGHFRAYGRATGDTSWDQVVTNVQAVIDSIQANHSPVTGLLPDFIVDADTTPQPAPPGFLEGANDGHYNYNAGRDPWRLGADALLNNDATSMAQARKIANWINSSTGGNPANIQAGYQLNGTPLDSYFTTFFAAPFGVAAMTEPALQPFLNATYDAVYNTQEDYYSDSVNLLSLLVMSNNFWDPTTIADNGLEVISWVPVYAIPQAQAAAQADFGACDAADGLSRIGLQFWTPNNDGT
;
A
#
# COMPACT_ATOMS: atom_id res chain seq x y z
N MET A 1 53.59 -3.08 -5.66
CA MET A 1 54.68 -3.60 -4.79
C MET A 1 54.06 -4.57 -3.80
N LYS A 2 54.35 -5.87 -3.96
CA LYS A 2 54.12 -6.91 -2.94
C LYS A 2 55.04 -6.65 -1.76
N ARG A 3 54.57 -6.89 -0.53
CA ARG A 3 55.45 -7.24 0.59
C ARG A 3 54.70 -8.13 1.57
N ASP A 4 54.91 -9.42 1.39
CA ASP A 4 54.77 -10.46 2.41
C ASP A 4 55.85 -10.29 3.50
N TYR A 5 55.57 -10.78 4.71
CA TYR A 5 56.40 -11.72 5.48
C TYR A 5 55.59 -12.14 6.73
N ASN A 6 54.95 -13.31 6.69
CA ASN A 6 55.38 -14.59 7.31
C ASN A 6 55.21 -14.68 8.83
N MET A 7 54.41 -15.67 9.29
CA MET A 7 54.88 -16.64 10.30
C MET A 7 54.08 -17.97 10.27
N LYS A 8 54.80 -19.02 9.83
CA LYS A 8 54.86 -20.41 10.34
C LYS A 8 53.68 -21.39 10.12
N HIS A 9 53.88 -22.22 9.09
CA HIS A 9 53.35 -23.59 8.95
C HIS A 9 53.97 -24.57 9.96
N THR A 10 53.18 -25.55 10.41
CA THR A 10 53.68 -26.88 10.80
C THR A 10 52.83 -27.93 10.08
N TRP A 11 53.48 -28.78 9.30
CA TRP A 11 52.90 -29.91 8.57
C TRP A 11 53.12 -31.20 9.37
N VAL A 12 52.14 -32.09 9.40
CA VAL A 12 52.34 -33.53 9.61
C VAL A 12 51.74 -34.26 8.40
N ARG A 13 52.51 -35.20 7.85
CA ARG A 13 52.28 -35.91 6.60
C ARG A 13 52.42 -37.41 6.89
N ILE A 14 51.72 -38.22 6.06
CA ILE A 14 51.93 -39.67 5.77
C ILE A 14 50.96 -40.61 6.55
N LEU A 15 50.18 -41.53 5.94
CA LEU A 15 50.39 -42.38 4.76
C LEU A 15 49.06 -42.71 4.03
N LEU A 16 49.08 -42.70 2.69
CA LEU A 16 48.07 -43.33 1.82
C LEU A 16 48.21 -44.86 1.88
N VAL A 17 47.10 -45.59 1.95
CA VAL A 17 46.93 -46.90 1.31
C VAL A 17 45.72 -46.81 0.38
N LEU A 18 45.99 -46.97 -0.91
CA LEU A 18 45.00 -47.00 -1.98
C LEU A 18 44.57 -48.45 -2.18
N GLN A 19 43.29 -48.77 -1.97
CA GLN A 19 42.62 -49.87 -2.66
C GLN A 19 41.18 -49.44 -2.94
N CYS A 20 40.92 -49.08 -4.20
CA CYS A 20 39.57 -48.94 -4.74
C CYS A 20 38.84 -50.27 -4.62
N PHE A 21 37.61 -50.26 -4.11
CA PHE A 21 36.45 -50.88 -4.78
C PHE A 21 35.16 -50.31 -4.18
N LEU A 22 34.36 -49.72 -5.07
CA LEU A 22 32.89 -49.62 -5.07
C LEU A 22 32.18 -48.93 -3.88
N LEU A 23 31.64 -47.76 -4.22
CA LEU A 23 30.40 -47.16 -3.72
C LEU A 23 29.47 -48.16 -3.00
N ALA A 24 29.29 -47.94 -1.69
CA ALA A 24 28.03 -48.22 -1.02
C ALA A 24 27.59 -46.91 -0.38
N ALA A 25 26.56 -46.29 -0.98
CA ALA A 25 25.78 -45.27 -0.31
C ALA A 25 25.32 -45.80 1.07
N PRO A 26 25.04 -44.95 2.07
CA PRO A 26 24.24 -45.42 3.20
C PRO A 26 22.90 -45.88 2.62
N LEU A 27 22.69 -47.18 2.56
CA LEU A 27 21.40 -47.76 2.21
C LEU A 27 20.46 -47.49 3.39
N SER A 28 19.86 -46.30 3.45
CA SER A 28 18.52 -46.12 4.01
C SER A 28 17.50 -46.59 2.97
N ALA A 29 17.74 -47.76 2.36
CA ALA A 29 16.79 -48.36 1.47
C ALA A 29 15.70 -48.95 2.37
N ASN A 30 14.59 -48.23 2.48
CA ASN A 30 13.31 -48.87 2.73
C ASN A 30 13.21 -49.99 1.68
N LEU A 31 13.45 -51.25 2.08
CA LEU A 31 13.45 -52.37 1.13
C LEU A 31 12.02 -52.68 0.64
N LEU A 32 11.04 -51.91 1.13
CA LEU A 32 9.62 -51.95 0.80
C LEU A 32 9.03 -50.53 0.71
N ASP A 33 9.61 -49.64 -0.10
CA ASP A 33 8.81 -48.54 -0.66
C ASP A 33 7.78 -49.14 -1.64
N ASN A 34 6.72 -49.72 -1.09
CA ASN A 34 5.43 -49.77 -1.75
C ASN A 34 4.42 -49.19 -0.76
N PRO A 35 4.08 -47.89 -0.87
CA PRO A 35 3.24 -47.17 0.09
C PRO A 35 1.77 -47.62 -0.01
N GLY A 36 1.52 -48.88 0.34
CA GLY A 36 0.24 -49.57 0.20
C GLY A 36 0.25 -50.56 -0.97
N PHE A 37 -0.62 -51.56 -0.91
CA PHE A 37 -0.79 -52.63 -1.89
C PHE A 37 -1.37 -52.15 -3.24
N GLU A 38 -0.92 -51.00 -3.75
CA GLU A 38 -1.75 -50.12 -4.57
C GLU A 38 -1.72 -50.37 -6.08
N GLN A 39 -0.72 -51.06 -6.64
CA GLN A 39 -0.65 -51.23 -8.10
C GLN A 39 -0.50 -52.66 -8.61
N ASP A 40 0.21 -53.58 -7.92
CA ASP A 40 0.21 -55.00 -8.29
C ASP A 40 0.81 -55.92 -7.20
N PHE A 41 0.35 -57.18 -7.12
CA PHE A 41 0.89 -58.24 -6.24
C PHE A 41 2.05 -59.03 -6.86
N GLN A 42 2.57 -58.63 -8.03
CA GLN A 42 3.44 -59.43 -8.92
C GLN A 42 4.69 -60.10 -8.31
N SER A 43 5.09 -59.76 -7.07
CA SER A 43 6.22 -60.38 -6.37
C SER A 43 5.83 -61.31 -5.21
N TRP A 44 4.53 -61.49 -4.95
CA TRP A 44 4.03 -62.38 -3.91
C TRP A 44 3.61 -63.73 -4.53
N ASN A 45 4.25 -64.83 -4.12
CA ASN A 45 3.86 -66.18 -4.57
C ASN A 45 2.59 -66.62 -3.82
N ASP A 46 1.45 -66.66 -4.51
CA ASP A 46 0.17 -67.06 -3.93
C ASP A 46 0.02 -68.59 -3.89
N TRP A 47 -0.12 -69.14 -2.68
CA TRP A 47 -0.80 -70.43 -2.47
C TRP A 47 -2.01 -70.13 -1.58
N GLY A 48 -3.21 -70.27 -2.13
CA GLY A 48 -4.49 -69.96 -1.46
C GLY A 48 -5.15 -68.65 -1.93
N ASN A 49 -6.35 -68.34 -1.41
CA ASN A 49 -7.22 -67.25 -1.90
C ASN A 49 -6.80 -65.86 -1.40
N SER A 50 -5.87 -65.16 -2.06
CA SER A 50 -5.49 -63.75 -1.81
C SER A 50 -6.10 -62.80 -2.87
N PHE A 51 -6.52 -61.59 -2.47
CA PHE A 51 -7.07 -60.54 -3.34
C PHE A 51 -6.61 -59.15 -2.91
N ILE A 52 -6.54 -58.18 -3.84
CA ILE A 52 -6.46 -56.75 -3.50
C ILE A 52 -7.87 -56.25 -3.22
N GLU A 53 -8.11 -55.73 -2.02
CA GLU A 53 -9.36 -55.06 -1.64
C GLU A 53 -9.24 -53.57 -1.94
N THR A 54 -10.27 -52.98 -2.54
CA THR A 54 -10.30 -51.57 -2.97
C THR A 54 -11.29 -50.73 -2.16
N THR A 55 -11.95 -51.30 -1.15
CA THR A 55 -12.95 -50.60 -0.34
C THR A 55 -12.56 -50.54 1.14
N SER A 56 -12.37 -49.30 1.65
CA SER A 56 -12.08 -48.92 3.05
C SER A 56 -10.85 -49.57 3.70
N VAL A 57 -9.70 -48.93 3.54
CA VAL A 57 -8.42 -49.31 4.13
C VAL A 57 -7.77 -48.12 4.83
N HIS A 58 -6.81 -48.37 5.71
CA HIS A 58 -6.46 -47.54 6.87
C HIS A 58 -6.15 -46.06 6.53
N SER A 59 -5.12 -45.84 5.71
CA SER A 59 -4.72 -44.52 5.19
C SER A 59 -4.59 -44.49 3.66
N GLY A 60 -4.66 -45.66 3.00
CA GLY A 60 -4.51 -45.82 1.55
C GLY A 60 -5.82 -46.04 0.78
N ALA A 61 -5.72 -46.42 -0.50
CA ALA A 61 -6.84 -46.73 -1.38
C ALA A 61 -7.12 -48.24 -1.53
N LYS A 62 -6.18 -49.12 -1.14
CA LYS A 62 -6.23 -50.59 -1.26
C LYS A 62 -5.48 -51.32 -0.12
N ALA A 63 -5.88 -52.56 0.18
CA ALA A 63 -5.16 -53.45 1.12
C ALA A 63 -5.11 -54.89 0.61
N ALA A 64 -4.18 -55.66 1.16
CA ALA A 64 -4.16 -57.11 0.98
C ALA A 64 -5.30 -57.77 1.77
N ARG A 65 -6.16 -58.53 1.09
CA ARG A 65 -7.21 -59.36 1.69
C ARG A 65 -6.91 -60.84 1.50
N ILE A 66 -6.76 -61.57 2.60
CA ILE A 66 -6.52 -63.02 2.60
C ILE A 66 -7.82 -63.75 2.96
N GLY A 67 -8.33 -64.57 2.04
CA GLY A 67 -9.65 -65.22 2.07
C GLY A 67 -9.73 -66.52 2.90
N THR A 68 -10.96 -67.05 3.02
CA THR A 68 -11.40 -67.97 4.08
C THR A 68 -11.38 -69.47 3.73
N THR A 69 -10.57 -69.92 2.77
CA THR A 69 -10.53 -71.34 2.37
C THR A 69 -9.11 -71.86 2.52
N GLN A 70 -8.83 -72.47 3.68
CA GLN A 70 -7.58 -73.13 4.09
C GLN A 70 -6.29 -72.53 3.50
N GLY A 71 -5.70 -71.59 4.25
CA GLY A 71 -4.33 -71.15 4.07
C GLY A 71 -4.10 -70.32 2.82
N GLY A 72 -4.34 -69.02 2.91
CA GLY A 72 -3.71 -68.05 2.01
C GLY A 72 -2.36 -67.68 2.58
N ARG A 73 -1.29 -67.95 1.83
CA ARG A 73 0.06 -67.41 2.07
C ARG A 73 0.42 -66.56 0.88
N ALA A 74 0.91 -65.39 1.19
CA ALA A 74 1.54 -64.50 0.24
C ALA A 74 3.01 -64.39 0.74
N GLN A 75 4.00 -64.47 -0.16
CA GLN A 75 5.44 -64.47 0.17
C GLN A 75 6.28 -63.57 -0.75
N GLN A 76 7.21 -62.81 -0.18
CA GLN A 76 8.27 -62.08 -0.91
C GLN A 76 9.68 -62.46 -0.40
N VAL A 77 10.69 -62.53 -1.29
CA VAL A 77 12.05 -63.04 -0.98
C VAL A 77 13.13 -62.00 -1.24
N PHE A 78 13.97 -61.72 -0.23
CA PHE A 78 15.10 -60.78 -0.33
C PHE A 78 16.29 -61.18 0.55
N GLY A 79 17.49 -60.75 0.17
CA GLY A 79 18.69 -60.85 1.00
C GLY A 79 18.83 -59.64 1.93
N LEU A 80 19.16 -59.86 3.20
CA LEU A 80 19.42 -58.82 4.20
C LEU A 80 20.88 -58.85 4.66
N VAL A 81 21.31 -57.83 5.42
CA VAL A 81 22.69 -57.72 5.91
C VAL A 81 22.85 -58.51 7.22
N PRO A 82 23.73 -59.54 7.25
CA PRO A 82 23.97 -60.33 8.47
C PRO A 82 24.38 -59.47 9.67
N GLY A 83 23.81 -59.77 10.84
CA GLY A 83 24.06 -59.07 12.10
C GLY A 83 23.32 -57.74 12.29
N THR A 84 22.53 -57.31 11.30
CA THR A 84 21.74 -56.07 11.38
C THR A 84 20.38 -56.35 12.02
N GLN A 85 19.94 -55.46 12.91
CA GLN A 85 18.58 -55.50 13.45
C GLN A 85 17.59 -54.88 12.46
N TYR A 86 16.51 -55.59 12.20
CA TYR A 86 15.40 -55.16 11.35
C TYR A 86 14.10 -55.13 12.14
N THR A 87 13.24 -54.18 11.84
CA THR A 87 11.87 -54.13 12.36
C THR A 87 10.90 -54.20 11.19
N MET A 88 10.01 -55.19 11.24
CA MET A 88 8.86 -55.30 10.36
C MET A 88 7.66 -54.61 11.00
N CYS A 89 6.93 -53.81 10.23
CA CYS A 89 5.76 -53.06 10.69
C CYS A 89 4.61 -53.24 9.69
N ALA A 90 3.39 -53.41 10.19
CA ALA A 90 2.20 -53.34 9.34
C ALA A 90 0.95 -53.02 10.16
N TRP A 91 -0.02 -52.41 9.51
CA TRP A 91 -1.37 -52.32 10.02
C TRP A 91 -2.14 -53.59 9.66
N SER A 92 -2.87 -54.16 10.62
CA SER A 92 -3.65 -55.39 10.36
C SER A 92 -4.97 -55.42 11.13
N ARG A 93 -5.96 -56.12 10.56
CA ARG A 93 -7.24 -56.45 11.21
C ARG A 93 -7.84 -57.76 10.67
N VAL A 94 -8.83 -58.29 11.37
CA VAL A 94 -9.67 -59.43 10.95
C VAL A 94 -11.15 -59.06 11.04
N ASP A 95 -11.99 -59.50 10.10
CA ASP A 95 -13.43 -59.14 10.16
C ASP A 95 -14.18 -59.76 11.36
N ALA A 96 -13.67 -60.86 11.90
CA ALA A 96 -14.13 -61.44 13.16
C ALA A 96 -12.92 -61.90 13.97
N VAL A 97 -12.92 -61.63 15.28
CA VAL A 97 -11.81 -62.06 16.15
C VAL A 97 -11.75 -63.58 16.18
N THR A 98 -10.68 -64.10 15.58
CA THR A 98 -10.31 -65.51 15.63
C THR A 98 -8.86 -65.61 16.06
N ASN A 99 -8.51 -66.53 16.96
CA ASN A 99 -7.11 -66.76 17.36
C ASN A 99 -6.32 -67.54 16.28
N LEU A 100 -6.71 -67.42 15.01
CA LEU A 100 -6.28 -68.27 13.91
C LEU A 100 -5.70 -67.47 12.72
N SER A 101 -5.25 -66.24 12.95
CA SER A 101 -4.60 -65.40 11.93
C SER A 101 -3.27 -64.86 12.45
N TRP A 102 -2.23 -64.94 11.62
CA TRP A 102 -0.86 -64.56 11.97
C TRP A 102 -0.16 -63.86 10.83
N MET A 103 0.83 -63.04 11.18
CA MET A 103 1.78 -62.47 10.24
C MET A 103 3.19 -62.58 10.82
N GLY A 104 4.19 -62.81 9.97
CA GLY A 104 5.55 -62.98 10.41
C GLY A 104 6.60 -62.94 9.32
N VAL A 105 7.85 -63.05 9.75
CA VAL A 105 9.04 -63.22 8.93
C VAL A 105 9.68 -64.55 9.26
N ASN A 106 9.99 -65.31 8.22
CA ASN A 106 10.88 -66.47 8.26
C ASN A 106 12.25 -66.07 7.73
N VAL A 107 13.32 -66.59 8.33
CA VAL A 107 14.68 -66.47 7.79
C VAL A 107 15.20 -67.83 7.39
N TYR A 108 15.70 -67.93 6.17
CA TYR A 108 16.24 -69.17 5.61
C TYR A 108 17.73 -69.04 5.34
N ASP A 109 18.47 -70.13 5.57
CA ASP A 109 19.88 -70.22 5.17
C ASP A 109 20.04 -70.58 3.68
N ALA A 110 21.29 -70.69 3.22
CA ALA A 110 21.60 -71.04 1.83
C ALA A 110 21.16 -72.47 1.44
N ALA A 111 20.89 -73.34 2.42
CA ALA A 111 20.36 -74.68 2.20
C ALA A 111 18.82 -74.72 2.25
N VAL A 112 18.15 -73.55 2.29
CA VAL A 112 16.68 -73.43 2.38
C VAL A 112 16.14 -74.01 3.69
N THR A 113 16.97 -74.06 4.74
CA THR A 113 16.54 -74.44 6.08
C THR A 113 16.01 -73.21 6.81
N LEU A 114 14.82 -73.31 7.41
CA LEU A 114 14.30 -72.27 8.30
C LEU A 114 15.19 -72.19 9.53
N ILE A 115 15.86 -71.06 9.72
CA ILE A 115 16.81 -70.83 10.81
C ILE A 115 16.34 -69.82 11.84
N ASP A 116 15.35 -68.99 11.51
CA ASP A 116 14.74 -68.05 12.44
C ASP A 116 13.28 -67.74 12.03
N ASN A 117 12.41 -67.46 13.00
CA ASN A 117 11.00 -67.14 12.78
C ASN A 117 10.50 -66.13 13.81
N HIS A 118 9.86 -65.07 13.33
CA HIS A 118 9.31 -63.99 14.15
C HIS A 118 7.90 -63.67 13.66
N GLN A 119 6.91 -63.75 14.54
CA GLN A 119 5.50 -63.60 14.15
C GLN A 119 4.66 -62.95 15.26
N TRP A 120 3.52 -62.38 14.88
CA TRP A 120 2.47 -61.95 15.80
C TRP A 120 1.09 -62.47 15.38
N THR A 121 0.15 -62.44 16.32
CA THR A 121 -1.25 -62.83 16.09
C THR A 121 -2.08 -61.61 15.69
N VAL A 122 -2.89 -61.72 14.65
CA VAL A 122 -3.85 -60.68 14.24
C VAL A 122 -5.21 -61.01 14.84
N ALA A 123 -5.58 -60.37 15.95
CA ALA A 123 -6.77 -60.72 16.74
C ALA A 123 -7.73 -59.53 16.97
N TRP A 124 -7.70 -58.54 16.09
CA TRP A 124 -8.42 -57.26 16.28
C TRP A 124 -9.35 -56.98 15.09
N THR A 125 -10.57 -56.54 15.36
CA THR A 125 -11.52 -56.13 14.32
C THR A 125 -11.34 -54.68 13.84
N THR A 126 -10.60 -53.89 14.60
CA THR A 126 -10.12 -52.56 14.24
C THR A 126 -8.67 -52.64 13.75
N TRP A 127 -8.27 -51.74 12.86
CA TRP A 127 -6.87 -51.60 12.45
C TRP A 127 -5.96 -51.37 13.67
N GLN A 128 -4.90 -52.17 13.76
CA GLN A 128 -3.86 -52.03 14.78
C GLN A 128 -2.49 -52.13 14.09
N GLN A 129 -1.61 -51.19 14.41
CA GLN A 129 -0.21 -51.28 14.00
C GLN A 129 0.48 -52.33 14.88
N ASN A 130 1.10 -53.30 14.25
CA ASN A 130 1.89 -54.31 14.93
C ASN A 130 3.28 -54.33 14.31
N SER A 131 4.26 -54.68 15.13
CA SER A 131 5.64 -54.78 14.69
C SER A 131 6.34 -55.96 15.32
N VAL A 132 7.37 -56.44 14.63
CA VAL A 132 8.30 -57.43 15.17
C VAL A 132 9.72 -57.06 14.78
N THR A 133 10.62 -57.10 15.76
CA THR A 133 12.03 -56.77 15.59
C THR A 133 12.87 -58.04 15.70
N PHE A 134 13.78 -58.25 14.76
CA PHE A 134 14.68 -59.40 14.74
C PHE A 134 16.08 -58.99 14.28
N THR A 135 17.09 -59.75 14.67
CA THR A 135 18.46 -59.56 14.18
C THR A 135 18.74 -60.59 13.10
N TYR A 136 19.07 -60.15 11.89
CA TYR A 136 19.28 -61.05 10.77
C TYR A 136 20.49 -61.98 11.04
N PRO A 137 20.31 -63.31 11.11
CA PRO A 137 21.36 -64.26 11.48
C PRO A 137 22.59 -64.21 10.55
N ALA A 138 23.76 -64.54 11.10
CA ALA A 138 25.03 -64.56 10.37
C ALA A 138 25.01 -65.47 9.12
N ASN A 139 24.23 -66.55 9.18
CA ASN A 139 24.05 -67.54 8.11
C ASN A 139 22.74 -67.36 7.32
N GLY A 140 22.02 -66.24 7.49
CA GLY A 140 20.82 -65.93 6.74
C GLY A 140 21.11 -65.68 5.27
N ASN A 141 20.35 -66.31 4.39
CA ASN A 141 20.42 -66.15 2.94
C ASN A 141 19.27 -65.29 2.40
N TYR A 142 18.03 -65.57 2.83
CA TYR A 142 16.89 -64.71 2.52
C TYR A 142 15.84 -64.71 3.62
N VAL A 143 14.98 -63.68 3.59
CA VAL A 143 13.76 -63.63 4.40
C VAL A 143 12.51 -63.89 3.59
N ASP A 144 11.48 -64.40 4.25
CA ASP A 144 10.15 -64.66 3.72
C ASP A 144 9.13 -64.02 4.65
N VAL A 145 8.47 -62.98 4.15
CA VAL A 145 7.35 -62.33 4.84
C VAL A 145 6.08 -63.10 4.49
N TRP A 146 5.30 -63.45 5.50
CA TRP A 146 4.08 -64.23 5.31
C TRP A 146 2.92 -63.74 6.16
N VAL A 147 1.73 -63.89 5.61
CA VAL A 147 0.44 -63.78 6.32
C VAL A 147 -0.25 -65.13 6.21
N TRP A 148 -0.85 -65.60 7.29
CA TRP A 148 -1.59 -66.86 7.30
C TRP A 148 -2.91 -66.74 8.08
N THR A 149 -3.94 -67.44 7.59
CA THR A 149 -5.24 -67.55 8.26
C THR A 149 -5.82 -68.96 8.09
N ASP A 150 -6.31 -69.54 9.19
CA ASP A 150 -6.99 -70.86 9.22
C ASP A 150 -8.51 -70.73 9.35
N THR A 151 -9.04 -69.51 9.26
CA THR A 151 -10.48 -69.32 9.48
C THR A 151 -11.25 -69.71 8.22
N THR A 152 -12.32 -70.47 8.42
CA THR A 152 -13.33 -70.73 7.39
C THR A 152 -14.37 -69.62 7.28
N THR A 153 -14.24 -68.54 8.08
CA THR A 153 -15.34 -67.60 8.36
C THR A 153 -14.99 -66.11 8.26
N ALA A 154 -13.73 -65.67 8.34
CA ALA A 154 -13.37 -64.25 8.28
C ALA A 154 -12.00 -63.96 7.61
N PRO A 155 -11.93 -63.02 6.66
CA PRO A 155 -10.67 -62.63 6.03
C PRO A 155 -9.77 -61.80 6.97
N THR A 156 -8.46 -61.85 6.68
CA THR A 156 -7.44 -61.01 7.32
C THR A 156 -7.00 -59.92 6.35
N PHE A 157 -6.83 -58.71 6.87
CA PHE A 157 -6.40 -57.54 6.10
C PHE A 157 -5.07 -57.02 6.62
N VAL A 158 -4.19 -56.64 5.68
CA VAL A 158 -2.88 -56.05 5.97
C VAL A 158 -2.68 -54.82 5.09
N ASP A 159 -2.18 -53.75 5.69
CA ASP A 159 -1.94 -52.46 5.05
C ASP A 159 -0.64 -51.81 5.56
N ASP A 160 -0.08 -50.87 4.79
CA ASP A 160 1.09 -50.04 5.15
C ASP A 160 2.28 -50.87 5.70
N PHE A 161 2.68 -51.89 4.93
CA PHE A 161 3.72 -52.85 5.29
C PHE A 161 5.13 -52.30 5.03
N THR A 162 6.02 -52.35 6.03
CA THR A 162 7.42 -51.92 5.92
C THR A 162 8.39 -52.87 6.66
N LEU A 163 9.63 -52.95 6.17
CA LEU A 163 10.75 -53.67 6.80
C LEU A 163 11.98 -52.76 6.75
N VAL A 164 12.31 -52.19 7.90
CA VAL A 164 13.37 -51.18 8.03
C VAL A 164 14.51 -51.68 8.89
N ALA A 165 15.74 -51.30 8.56
CA ALA A 165 16.88 -51.55 9.43
C ALA A 165 16.81 -50.60 10.65
N GLY A 166 16.78 -51.15 11.86
CA GLY A 166 16.63 -50.39 13.11
C GLY A 166 15.53 -50.91 14.03
N ALA A 167 15.34 -50.24 15.18
CA ALA A 167 14.51 -50.68 16.29
C ALA A 167 13.08 -50.10 16.31
N THR A 168 12.73 -49.19 15.40
CA THR A 168 11.47 -48.45 15.45
C THR A 168 10.83 -48.35 14.07
N CYS A 169 9.52 -48.54 14.01
CA CYS A 169 8.71 -48.13 12.86
C CYS A 169 8.80 -46.61 12.73
N ALA A 170 9.02 -46.08 11.52
CA ALA A 170 8.79 -44.65 11.27
C ALA A 170 7.32 -44.35 11.55
N GLY A 171 7.04 -43.33 12.37
CA GLY A 171 5.68 -42.82 12.53
C GLY A 171 5.17 -42.30 11.19
N GLY A 172 3.86 -42.36 10.94
CA GLY A 172 3.30 -41.72 9.74
C GLY A 172 3.62 -40.22 9.68
N ASN A 173 3.52 -39.64 8.49
CA ASN A 173 3.85 -38.24 8.20
C ASN A 173 3.46 -37.29 9.36
N ALA A 174 4.45 -36.66 9.97
CA ALA A 174 4.22 -35.67 11.00
C ALA A 174 3.96 -34.30 10.34
N PRO A 175 2.91 -33.57 10.74
CA PRO A 175 2.66 -32.25 10.16
C PRO A 175 3.81 -31.28 10.42
N PRO A 176 4.11 -30.36 9.47
CA PRO A 176 5.16 -29.38 9.64
C PRO A 176 4.81 -28.37 10.74
N SER A 177 5.82 -27.78 11.37
CA SER A 177 5.66 -26.69 12.34
C SER A 177 5.77 -25.34 11.65
N ALA A 178 4.66 -24.62 11.52
CA ALA A 178 4.63 -23.28 10.96
C ALA A 178 5.24 -22.25 11.92
N ALA A 179 6.13 -21.39 11.42
CA ALA A 179 6.69 -20.28 12.19
C ALA A 179 7.09 -19.13 11.27
N PHE A 180 6.98 -17.90 11.77
CA PHE A 180 7.47 -16.72 11.05
C PHE A 180 7.87 -15.59 11.99
N SER A 181 8.63 -14.64 11.45
CA SER A 181 8.91 -13.34 12.05
C SER A 181 8.49 -12.21 11.12
N THR A 182 8.22 -11.03 11.69
CA THR A 182 7.77 -9.85 10.95
C THR A 182 8.59 -8.62 11.29
N SER A 183 8.79 -7.75 10.29
CA SER A 183 9.23 -6.37 10.49
C SER A 183 8.26 -5.43 9.77
N THR A 184 8.07 -4.23 10.32
CA THR A 184 7.15 -3.22 9.76
C THR A 184 7.86 -1.90 9.55
N SER A 185 7.58 -1.24 8.44
CA SER A 185 8.05 0.12 8.12
C SER A 185 6.91 0.91 7.50
N GLY A 186 6.33 1.85 8.25
CA GLY A 186 5.07 2.48 7.86
C GLY A 186 3.97 1.43 7.70
N LEU A 187 3.28 1.46 6.57
CA LEU A 187 2.20 0.52 6.24
C LEU A 187 2.66 -0.84 5.67
N GLU A 188 3.95 -0.98 5.38
CA GLU A 188 4.52 -2.22 4.83
C GLU A 188 4.99 -3.16 5.95
N ALA A 189 4.63 -4.43 5.82
CA ALA A 189 5.09 -5.52 6.66
C ALA A 189 5.86 -6.55 5.81
N THR A 190 7.11 -6.82 6.19
CA THR A 190 7.93 -7.90 5.60
C THR A 190 7.84 -9.13 6.48
N PHE A 191 7.56 -10.27 5.88
CA PHE A 191 7.42 -11.57 6.56
C PHE A 191 8.56 -12.50 6.18
N SER A 192 9.14 -13.17 7.17
CA SER A 192 10.15 -14.19 6.98
C SER A 192 9.68 -15.52 7.55
N ASP A 193 9.43 -16.49 6.66
CA ASP A 193 9.20 -17.88 7.03
C ASP A 193 10.39 -18.45 7.83
N ALA A 194 10.04 -19.18 8.89
CA ALA A 194 10.93 -19.93 9.76
C ALA A 194 10.38 -21.34 10.05
N SER A 195 9.46 -21.82 9.20
CA SER A 195 8.80 -23.10 9.37
C SER A 195 9.77 -24.26 9.19
N THR A 196 9.53 -25.35 9.92
CA THR A 196 10.37 -26.55 9.88
C THR A 196 9.52 -27.79 9.78
N ASP A 197 10.07 -28.81 9.15
CA ASP A 197 9.50 -30.14 9.13
C ASP A 197 10.51 -31.16 9.71
N GLY A 198 10.05 -32.05 10.57
CA GLY A 198 10.90 -32.91 11.39
C GLY A 198 11.31 -34.21 10.71
N ASP A 199 10.47 -34.68 9.80
CA ASP A 199 10.61 -35.92 9.01
C ASP A 199 10.62 -35.67 7.49
N GLY A 200 10.36 -34.43 7.05
CA GLY A 200 10.42 -34.05 5.64
C GLY A 200 10.89 -32.60 5.38
N SER A 201 10.21 -31.94 4.46
CA SER A 201 10.47 -30.59 3.97
C SER A 201 9.17 -29.85 3.67
N VAL A 202 9.12 -28.56 3.98
CA VAL A 202 8.01 -27.67 3.61
C VAL A 202 8.09 -27.34 2.12
N VAL A 203 6.99 -27.53 1.38
CA VAL A 203 6.91 -27.35 -0.08
C VAL A 203 5.90 -26.28 -0.53
N ALA A 204 5.02 -25.79 0.36
CA ALA A 204 4.07 -24.74 0.04
C ALA A 204 3.77 -23.83 1.23
N TRP A 205 3.45 -22.56 0.94
CA TRP A 205 3.08 -21.52 1.90
C TRP A 205 1.76 -20.86 1.49
N SER A 206 0.95 -20.51 2.47
CA SER A 206 -0.28 -19.75 2.29
C SER A 206 -0.43 -18.76 3.44
N TRP A 207 -0.40 -17.47 3.11
CA TRP A 207 -0.54 -16.35 4.01
C TRP A 207 -1.94 -15.76 3.90
N ASP A 208 -2.54 -15.45 5.05
CA ASP A 208 -3.69 -14.56 5.19
C ASP A 208 -3.23 -13.39 6.07
N PHE A 209 -3.25 -12.17 5.52
CA PHE A 209 -2.71 -11.01 6.22
C PHE A 209 -3.71 -10.38 7.21
N GLY A 210 -4.94 -10.90 7.29
CA GLY A 210 -5.97 -10.41 8.20
C GLY A 210 -6.71 -9.16 7.71
N ASP A 211 -6.47 -8.73 6.47
CA ASP A 211 -7.13 -7.61 5.79
C ASP A 211 -7.90 -8.02 4.53
N GLY A 212 -8.04 -9.33 4.30
CA GLY A 212 -8.69 -9.92 3.12
C GLY A 212 -7.73 -10.26 1.98
N ASN A 213 -6.44 -9.88 2.08
CA ASN A 213 -5.41 -10.24 1.10
C ASN A 213 -4.65 -11.51 1.51
N VAL A 214 -4.14 -12.24 0.51
CA VAL A 214 -3.42 -13.51 0.68
C VAL A 214 -2.16 -13.57 -0.18
N SER A 215 -1.21 -14.45 0.18
CA SER A 215 0.00 -14.70 -0.62
C SER A 215 0.45 -16.16 -0.54
N SER A 216 1.15 -16.65 -1.57
CA SER A 216 1.77 -17.98 -1.59
C SER A 216 3.31 -17.92 -1.63
N ALA A 217 3.91 -16.73 -1.50
CA ALA A 217 5.35 -16.58 -1.44
C ALA A 217 5.90 -17.07 -0.09
N GLN A 218 7.11 -17.63 -0.06
CA GLN A 218 7.77 -18.06 1.18
C GLN A 218 8.07 -16.87 2.11
N HIS A 219 8.57 -15.77 1.55
CA HIS A 219 8.91 -14.54 2.29
C HIS A 219 8.16 -13.34 1.67
N PRO A 220 6.85 -13.17 1.92
CA PRO A 220 6.09 -12.10 1.30
C PRO A 220 6.40 -10.74 1.94
N VAL A 221 6.24 -9.70 1.14
CA VAL A 221 6.05 -8.33 1.61
C VAL A 221 4.56 -8.02 1.41
N HIS A 222 3.90 -7.53 2.44
CA HIS A 222 2.50 -7.14 2.40
C HIS A 222 2.31 -5.70 2.83
N LEU A 223 1.38 -5.03 2.17
CA LEU A 223 1.06 -3.65 2.43
C LEU A 223 -0.37 -3.54 2.94
N TYR A 224 -0.51 -2.97 4.13
CA TYR A 224 -1.82 -2.69 4.70
C TYR A 224 -2.36 -1.34 4.21
N ALA A 225 -3.66 -1.29 3.91
CA ALA A 225 -4.33 -0.05 3.51
C ALA A 225 -4.48 0.97 4.66
N ALA A 226 -4.26 0.54 5.91
CA ALA A 226 -4.33 1.37 7.10
C ALA A 226 -3.34 0.87 8.17
N ALA A 227 -2.95 1.76 9.08
CA ALA A 227 -2.30 1.33 10.31
C ALA A 227 -3.31 0.56 11.16
N GLY A 228 -2.81 -0.42 11.92
CA GLY A 228 -3.66 -1.27 12.71
C GLY A 228 -2.94 -2.51 13.19
N THR A 229 -3.66 -3.31 13.97
CA THR A 229 -3.20 -4.63 14.37
C THR A 229 -3.97 -5.67 13.56
N TYR A 230 -3.25 -6.45 12.77
CA TYR A 230 -3.82 -7.45 11.88
C TYR A 230 -3.45 -8.85 12.35
N SER A 231 -4.42 -9.77 12.32
CA SER A 231 -4.21 -11.17 12.70
C SER A 231 -3.69 -11.94 11.48
N VAL A 232 -2.38 -12.01 11.32
CA VAL A 232 -1.74 -12.71 10.21
C VAL A 232 -1.66 -14.20 10.49
N GLN A 233 -2.05 -15.02 9.52
CA GLN A 233 -1.92 -16.47 9.56
C GLN A 233 -0.99 -16.97 8.45
N LEU A 234 -0.08 -17.88 8.81
CA LEU A 234 0.70 -18.68 7.88
C LEU A 234 0.25 -20.14 7.99
N THR A 235 -0.11 -20.74 6.86
CA THR A 235 -0.28 -22.20 6.70
C THR A 235 0.81 -22.72 5.77
N VAL A 236 1.47 -23.81 6.17
CA VAL A 236 2.50 -24.50 5.37
C VAL A 236 2.12 -25.96 5.12
N THR A 237 2.55 -26.50 3.99
CA THR A 237 2.34 -27.90 3.59
C THR A 237 3.67 -28.60 3.37
N ASP A 238 3.81 -29.84 3.84
CA ASP A 238 5.01 -30.67 3.64
C ASP A 238 4.97 -31.47 2.32
N ASN A 239 6.07 -32.19 2.04
CA ASN A 239 6.24 -33.01 0.83
C ASN A 239 5.37 -34.28 0.78
N GLU A 240 4.65 -34.61 1.84
CA GLU A 240 3.72 -35.74 1.95
C GLU A 240 2.26 -35.29 2.10
N GLY A 241 2.02 -33.98 2.06
CA GLY A 241 0.71 -33.34 2.01
C GLY A 241 0.09 -32.98 3.37
N ALA A 242 0.77 -33.17 4.51
CA ALA A 242 0.24 -32.68 5.79
C ALA A 242 0.53 -31.18 5.97
N THR A 243 -0.26 -30.54 6.85
CA THR A 243 -0.26 -29.08 7.00
C THR A 243 -0.10 -28.64 8.45
N GLY A 244 0.59 -27.52 8.63
CA GLY A 244 0.74 -26.81 9.89
C GLY A 244 0.38 -25.35 9.72
N ASN A 245 -0.11 -24.70 10.78
CA ASN A 245 -0.41 -23.27 10.75
C ASN A 245 -0.01 -22.56 12.04
N THR A 246 0.19 -21.25 11.95
CA THR A 246 0.43 -20.35 13.07
C THR A 246 -0.19 -18.98 12.79
N SER A 247 -0.58 -18.26 13.84
CA SER A 247 -1.10 -16.89 13.74
C SER A 247 -0.36 -15.95 14.69
N GLN A 248 -0.11 -14.72 14.24
CA GLN A 248 0.47 -13.64 15.06
C GLN A 248 -0.25 -12.32 14.78
N ASN A 249 -0.38 -11.50 15.81
CA ASN A 249 -0.85 -10.12 15.65
C ASN A 249 0.31 -9.23 15.20
N VAL A 250 0.21 -8.68 13.99
CA VAL A 250 1.19 -7.75 13.43
C VAL A 250 0.64 -6.35 13.55
N THR A 251 1.37 -5.48 14.26
CA THR A 251 0.98 -4.06 14.41
C THR A 251 1.77 -3.23 13.43
N VAL A 252 1.04 -2.55 12.57
CA VAL A 252 1.53 -1.66 11.52
C VAL A 252 1.33 -0.23 12.04
N PRO A 253 2.41 0.49 12.40
CA PRO A 253 2.30 1.80 13.02
C PRO A 253 1.95 2.87 11.99
N ALA A 254 1.16 3.88 12.42
CA ALA A 254 1.03 5.12 11.67
C ALA A 254 2.39 5.84 11.59
N SER A 255 2.65 6.58 10.50
CA SER A 255 3.84 7.43 10.40
C SER A 255 4.03 8.31 11.63
N THR A 256 5.25 8.34 12.19
CA THR A 256 5.59 9.14 13.38
C THR A 256 6.10 10.54 13.04
N ALA A 257 6.07 10.94 11.76
CA ALA A 257 6.42 12.29 11.36
C ALA A 257 5.40 13.27 11.92
N ALA A 258 5.83 14.08 12.89
CA ALA A 258 4.98 15.13 13.44
C ALA A 258 4.61 16.13 12.32
N ALA A 259 3.33 16.41 12.19
CA ALA A 259 2.80 17.46 11.34
C ALA A 259 3.28 18.83 11.86
N ASN A 260 4.03 19.59 11.06
CA ASN A 260 4.48 20.94 11.41
C ASN A 260 3.31 21.94 11.44
N PHE A 261 2.34 21.76 10.55
CA PHE A 261 1.12 22.57 10.43
C PHE A 261 -0.10 21.66 10.61
N PRO A 262 -0.37 21.15 11.83
CA PRO A 262 -1.47 20.21 12.02
C PRO A 262 -2.82 20.90 11.82
N PHE A 263 -3.75 20.24 11.13
CA PHE A 263 -5.14 20.69 11.05
C PHE A 263 -5.76 20.76 12.46
N PRO A 264 -6.53 21.81 12.80
CA PRO A 264 -6.83 23.00 11.99
C PRO A 264 -5.77 24.12 12.15
N GLN A 265 -5.59 24.94 11.10
CA GLN A 265 -4.56 26.01 11.05
C GLN A 265 -5.08 27.41 11.40
N HIS A 266 -6.37 27.69 11.18
CA HIS A 266 -7.00 28.99 11.48
C HIS A 266 -6.22 30.20 10.93
N VAL A 267 -5.92 30.16 9.63
CA VAL A 267 -5.18 31.20 8.92
C VAL A 267 -5.90 32.54 8.99
N ASP A 268 -5.17 33.57 9.41
CA ASP A 268 -5.59 34.96 9.30
C ASP A 268 -5.42 35.43 7.85
N TYR A 269 -6.52 35.42 7.09
CA TYR A 269 -6.53 35.91 5.71
C TYR A 269 -6.44 37.44 5.60
N ALA A 270 -6.26 37.91 4.37
CA ALA A 270 -6.08 39.31 4.02
C ALA A 270 -7.08 40.26 4.72
N PRO A 271 -6.64 41.43 5.20
CA PRO A 271 -7.52 42.38 5.90
C PRO A 271 -8.75 42.78 5.08
N GLY A 272 -9.91 42.83 5.73
CA GLY A 272 -11.17 43.19 5.09
C GLY A 272 -11.82 42.06 4.31
N THR A 273 -11.33 40.83 4.44
CA THR A 273 -12.04 39.61 4.04
C THR A 273 -12.88 39.08 5.21
N ILE A 274 -13.79 38.16 4.91
CA ILE A 274 -14.71 37.57 5.88
C ILE A 274 -14.68 36.04 5.82
N SER A 275 -15.10 35.41 6.90
CA SER A 275 -15.34 33.97 7.01
C SER A 275 -16.77 33.74 7.52
N PRO A 276 -17.36 32.54 7.37
CA PRO A 276 -18.67 32.26 7.94
C PRO A 276 -18.67 32.55 9.45
N ASP A 277 -19.63 33.36 9.91
CA ASP A 277 -19.68 33.87 11.28
C ASP A 277 -20.90 33.38 12.08
N HIS A 278 -21.83 32.70 11.41
CA HIS A 278 -23.00 32.06 12.04
C HIS A 278 -22.66 30.69 12.69
N ARG A 279 -21.44 30.18 12.44
CA ARG A 279 -20.86 28.99 13.06
C ARG A 279 -19.60 29.39 13.81
N SER A 280 -19.35 28.74 14.94
CA SER A 280 -18.07 28.87 15.61
C SER A 280 -16.95 28.19 14.80
N GLN A 281 -15.71 28.66 14.95
CA GLN A 281 -14.55 28.05 14.31
C GLN A 281 -14.47 26.54 14.57
N ALA A 282 -14.68 26.11 15.82
CA ALA A 282 -14.66 24.69 16.17
C ALA A 282 -15.78 23.87 15.48
N GLN A 283 -16.93 24.48 15.17
CA GLN A 283 -17.95 23.80 14.36
C GLN A 283 -17.48 23.65 12.92
N MET A 284 -16.91 24.70 12.32
CA MET A 284 -16.37 24.61 10.96
C MET A 284 -15.24 23.58 10.86
N ASP A 285 -14.37 23.48 11.88
CA ASP A 285 -13.32 22.46 11.93
C ASP A 285 -13.90 21.04 12.05
N ASN A 286 -15.02 20.86 12.76
CA ASN A 286 -15.73 19.57 12.82
C ASN A 286 -16.40 19.25 11.48
N ASP A 287 -17.01 20.24 10.83
CA ASP A 287 -17.67 20.11 9.54
C ASP A 287 -16.66 19.64 8.48
N VAL A 288 -15.48 20.27 8.41
CA VAL A 288 -14.38 19.86 7.52
C VAL A 288 -13.88 18.45 7.83
N ARG A 289 -13.69 18.10 9.11
CA ARG A 289 -13.26 16.74 9.48
C ARG A 289 -14.26 15.68 9.03
N ALA A 290 -15.54 15.92 9.26
CA ALA A 290 -16.60 15.00 8.84
C ALA A 290 -16.66 14.86 7.31
N PHE A 291 -16.49 15.96 6.58
CA PHE A 291 -16.46 15.92 5.12
C PHE A 291 -15.21 15.20 4.59
N TYR A 292 -14.04 15.45 5.20
CA TYR A 292 -12.80 14.74 4.88
C TYR A 292 -12.91 13.24 5.11
N ASP A 293 -13.44 12.80 6.26
CA ASP A 293 -13.59 11.37 6.57
C ASP A 293 -14.48 10.68 5.53
N TYR A 294 -15.56 11.35 5.11
CA TYR A 294 -16.41 10.89 4.02
C TYR A 294 -15.66 10.85 2.68
N TRP A 295 -15.01 11.96 2.29
CA TRP A 295 -14.28 12.06 1.02
C TRP A 295 -13.20 10.97 0.92
N LYS A 296 -12.40 10.82 1.97
CA LYS A 296 -11.34 9.82 2.07
C LYS A 296 -11.90 8.41 1.90
N ALA A 297 -12.99 8.08 2.60
CA ALA A 297 -13.60 6.75 2.54
C ALA A 297 -14.16 6.39 1.16
N ASN A 298 -14.54 7.38 0.34
CA ASN A 298 -15.18 7.15 -0.95
C ASN A 298 -14.24 7.30 -2.15
N PHE A 299 -13.20 8.13 -2.04
CA PHE A 299 -12.38 8.51 -3.18
C PHE A 299 -10.89 8.18 -3.03
N LEU A 300 -10.35 8.09 -1.81
CA LEU A 300 -8.93 7.73 -1.61
C LEU A 300 -8.79 6.21 -1.45
N VAL A 301 -8.19 5.55 -2.44
CA VAL A 301 -8.09 4.08 -2.48
C VAL A 301 -6.65 3.60 -2.68
N SER A 302 -6.34 2.43 -2.15
CA SER A 302 -5.08 1.73 -2.45
C SER A 302 -5.00 1.39 -3.95
N ALA A 303 -3.83 1.56 -4.52
CA ALA A 303 -3.53 1.32 -5.93
C ALA A 303 -2.45 0.24 -6.12
N GLY A 304 -2.26 -0.64 -5.14
CA GLY A 304 -1.23 -1.67 -5.15
C GLY A 304 0.15 -1.14 -4.79
N THR A 305 1.19 -1.74 -5.37
CA THR A 305 2.60 -1.38 -5.11
C THR A 305 3.29 -0.94 -6.39
N SER A 306 4.13 0.10 -6.29
CA SER A 306 4.95 0.61 -7.37
C SER A 306 5.99 -0.42 -7.84
N SER A 307 6.66 -0.16 -8.97
CA SER A 307 7.75 -1.01 -9.46
C SER A 307 8.91 -1.14 -8.44
N GLY A 308 9.08 -0.12 -7.60
CA GLY A 308 10.02 -0.09 -6.48
C GLY A 308 9.52 -0.78 -5.20
N GLY A 309 8.36 -1.44 -5.24
CA GLY A 309 7.74 -2.13 -4.10
C GLY A 309 7.04 -1.21 -3.11
N LYS A 310 6.94 0.11 -3.39
CA LYS A 310 6.36 1.06 -2.44
C LYS A 310 4.83 1.11 -2.55
N PRO A 311 4.12 1.43 -1.45
CA PRO A 311 2.69 1.67 -1.47
C PRO A 311 2.26 2.74 -2.47
N MET A 312 1.18 2.48 -3.19
CA MET A 312 0.52 3.50 -4.01
C MET A 312 -0.92 3.73 -3.54
N TYR A 313 -1.32 5.00 -3.57
CA TYR A 313 -2.70 5.44 -3.38
C TYR A 313 -3.12 6.29 -4.57
N ARG A 314 -4.41 6.34 -4.84
CA ARG A 314 -4.97 7.20 -5.88
C ARG A 314 -6.32 7.76 -5.47
N VAL A 315 -6.69 8.89 -6.08
CA VAL A 315 -8.05 9.41 -6.02
C VAL A 315 -8.84 8.81 -7.18
N THR A 316 -9.92 8.10 -6.87
CA THR A 316 -10.81 7.49 -7.86
C THR A 316 -12.11 8.27 -8.02
N PHE A 317 -12.84 8.02 -9.10
CA PHE A 317 -14.15 8.61 -9.39
C PHE A 317 -15.28 8.05 -8.49
N GLY A 318 -14.91 7.38 -7.38
CA GLY A 318 -15.82 6.72 -6.45
C GLY A 318 -16.52 5.50 -7.04
N SER A 319 -17.59 5.06 -6.40
CA SER A 319 -18.34 3.85 -6.80
C SER A 319 -18.95 3.92 -8.20
N GLY A 320 -19.13 5.12 -8.76
CA GLY A 320 -19.65 5.31 -10.12
C GLY A 320 -18.67 4.89 -11.20
N ASN A 321 -17.37 5.05 -10.96
CA ASN A 321 -16.31 4.61 -11.86
C ASN A 321 -15.00 4.32 -11.09
N PRO A 322 -14.96 3.26 -10.28
CA PRO A 322 -13.85 3.00 -9.35
C PRO A 322 -12.54 2.63 -10.06
N GLY A 323 -12.59 2.40 -11.38
CA GLY A 323 -11.42 2.09 -12.20
C GLY A 323 -10.63 3.34 -12.57
N SER A 324 -11.27 4.51 -12.67
CA SER A 324 -10.65 5.72 -13.22
C SER A 324 -10.07 6.65 -12.15
N THR A 325 -8.98 7.29 -12.53
CA THR A 325 -8.26 8.37 -11.84
C THR A 325 -7.83 9.37 -12.91
N VAL A 326 -7.82 10.66 -12.57
CA VAL A 326 -7.22 11.72 -13.41
C VAL A 326 -6.19 12.50 -12.60
N SER A 327 -5.21 13.10 -13.26
CA SER A 327 -4.17 13.90 -12.60
C SER A 327 -4.75 15.07 -11.79
N GLU A 328 -5.87 15.66 -12.25
CA GLU A 328 -6.67 16.63 -11.50
C GLU A 328 -7.08 16.09 -10.11
N GLY A 329 -7.68 14.91 -10.07
CA GLY A 329 -8.10 14.27 -8.81
C GLY A 329 -6.91 13.94 -7.92
N MET A 330 -5.77 13.57 -8.51
CA MET A 330 -4.53 13.34 -7.76
C MET A 330 -4.02 14.63 -7.12
N GLY A 331 -3.98 15.73 -7.86
CA GLY A 331 -3.62 17.05 -7.35
C GLY A 331 -4.52 17.49 -6.20
N PHE A 332 -5.84 17.39 -6.38
CA PHE A 332 -6.80 17.65 -5.30
C PHE A 332 -6.52 16.82 -4.06
N GLY A 333 -6.32 15.51 -4.23
CA GLY A 333 -6.05 14.59 -3.13
C GLY A 333 -4.76 14.92 -2.39
N MET A 334 -3.70 15.28 -3.10
CA MET A 334 -2.41 15.64 -2.49
C MET A 334 -2.53 16.92 -1.64
N ILE A 335 -3.24 17.94 -2.12
CA ILE A 335 -3.53 19.17 -1.35
C ILE A 335 -4.38 18.85 -0.11
N ILE A 336 -5.47 18.12 -0.29
CA ILE A 336 -6.40 17.77 0.80
C ILE A 336 -5.67 16.98 1.89
N VAL A 337 -4.97 15.91 1.51
CA VAL A 337 -4.29 15.02 2.45
C VAL A 337 -3.19 15.75 3.22
N ALA A 338 -2.36 16.57 2.54
CA ALA A 338 -1.34 17.36 3.21
C ALA A 338 -1.94 18.34 4.22
N THR A 339 -3.03 19.03 3.84
CA THR A 339 -3.71 20.01 4.70
C THR A 339 -4.38 19.37 5.92
N MET A 340 -4.87 18.14 5.79
CA MET A 340 -5.55 17.39 6.87
C MET A 340 -4.60 16.64 7.81
N ALA A 341 -3.29 16.73 7.57
CA ALA A 341 -2.27 16.16 8.46
C ALA A 341 -2.42 16.70 9.89
N GLY A 342 -2.17 15.85 10.89
CA GLY A 342 -2.39 16.19 12.30
C GLY A 342 -3.79 15.83 12.80
N TYR A 343 -4.83 15.99 11.97
CA TYR A 343 -6.10 15.31 12.21
C TYR A 343 -6.02 13.84 11.76
N ASP A 344 -5.61 13.61 10.50
CA ASP A 344 -5.36 12.26 10.00
C ASP A 344 -3.92 11.85 10.31
N PRO A 345 -3.70 10.89 11.23
CA PRO A 345 -2.36 10.41 11.56
C PRO A 345 -1.68 9.65 10.41
N LEU A 346 -2.44 9.25 9.37
CA LEU A 346 -1.95 8.55 8.18
C LEU A 346 -1.77 9.47 6.97
N ALA A 347 -2.01 10.77 7.12
CA ALA A 347 -1.91 11.74 6.02
C ALA A 347 -0.58 11.62 5.25
N LYS A 348 0.55 11.47 5.97
CA LYS A 348 1.85 11.33 5.32
C LYS A 348 1.96 10.05 4.49
N ASP A 349 1.47 8.92 4.99
CA ASP A 349 1.56 7.63 4.29
C ASP A 349 0.69 7.64 3.02
N TYR A 350 -0.50 8.27 3.10
CA TYR A 350 -1.34 8.49 1.92
C TYR A 350 -0.70 9.44 0.93
N PHE A 351 -0.11 10.54 1.40
CA PHE A 351 0.56 11.51 0.53
C PHE A 351 1.73 10.86 -0.21
N ASP A 352 2.58 10.10 0.51
CA ASP A 352 3.71 9.41 -0.09
C ASP A 352 3.24 8.41 -1.15
N GLY A 353 2.17 7.65 -0.90
CA GLY A 353 1.66 6.72 -1.90
C GLY A 353 0.89 7.38 -3.05
N LEU A 354 0.25 8.53 -2.84
CA LEU A 354 -0.27 9.37 -3.94
C LEU A 354 0.88 9.83 -4.83
N TRP A 355 1.99 10.26 -4.23
CA TRP A 355 3.18 10.67 -4.97
C TRP A 355 3.87 9.51 -5.70
N GLU A 356 3.93 8.32 -5.10
CA GLU A 356 4.42 7.12 -5.79
C GLU A 356 3.53 6.76 -6.99
N PHE A 357 2.20 6.92 -6.88
CA PHE A 357 1.30 6.72 -8.02
C PHE A 357 1.57 7.73 -9.14
N VAL A 358 1.76 9.01 -8.82
CA VAL A 358 2.11 10.04 -9.83
C VAL A 358 3.38 9.65 -10.60
N LYS A 359 4.43 9.22 -9.88
CA LYS A 359 5.72 8.85 -10.51
C LYS A 359 5.67 7.61 -11.39
N GLU A 360 4.77 6.67 -11.11
CA GLU A 360 4.58 5.45 -11.91
C GLU A 360 3.73 5.70 -13.18
N HIS A 361 3.10 6.86 -13.29
CA HIS A 361 2.26 7.24 -14.45
C HIS A 361 2.75 8.56 -15.05
N PRO A 362 4.00 8.63 -15.53
CA PRO A 362 4.53 9.83 -16.13
C PRO A 362 3.89 10.12 -17.49
N SER A 363 3.77 11.40 -17.84
CA SER A 363 3.39 11.81 -19.19
C SER A 363 4.46 11.42 -20.23
N SER A 364 4.05 11.11 -21.46
CA SER A 364 4.93 10.89 -22.60
C SER A 364 5.51 12.16 -23.20
N GLY A 365 4.87 13.32 -22.97
CA GLY A 365 5.37 14.61 -23.40
C GLY A 365 6.58 15.03 -22.55
N ASP A 366 6.37 15.17 -21.25
CA ASP A 366 7.42 15.40 -20.26
C ASP A 366 7.28 14.41 -19.08
N PRO A 367 8.26 13.50 -18.88
CA PRO A 367 8.17 12.48 -17.84
C PRO A 367 8.28 13.01 -16.41
N ARG A 368 8.50 14.32 -16.24
CA ARG A 368 8.38 14.99 -14.94
C ARG A 368 6.91 15.21 -14.54
N LEU A 369 6.00 15.26 -15.52
CA LEU A 369 4.56 15.50 -15.38
C LEU A 369 3.80 14.18 -15.30
N MET A 370 2.54 14.23 -14.88
CA MET A 370 1.68 13.05 -14.76
C MET A 370 0.81 12.86 -16.01
N ASP A 371 0.63 11.63 -16.44
CA ASP A 371 -0.45 11.26 -17.38
C ASP A 371 -1.81 11.69 -16.82
N TRP A 372 -2.61 12.32 -17.67
CA TRP A 372 -3.86 12.95 -17.27
C TRP A 372 -4.93 11.93 -16.83
N GLN A 373 -4.93 10.68 -17.32
CA GLN A 373 -5.95 9.69 -16.97
C GLN A 373 -5.43 8.25 -16.85
N VAL A 374 -5.69 7.61 -15.71
CA VAL A 374 -5.28 6.23 -15.41
C VAL A 374 -6.48 5.34 -15.03
N PRO A 375 -6.67 4.14 -15.66
CA PRO A 375 -5.93 3.64 -16.82
C PRO A 375 -6.22 4.49 -18.07
N GLU A 376 -5.25 4.53 -18.97
CA GLU A 376 -5.26 5.36 -20.19
C GLU A 376 -6.55 5.14 -21.02
N ALA A 377 -7.37 6.19 -21.14
CA ALA A 377 -8.52 6.16 -22.04
C ALA A 377 -8.14 6.58 -23.47
N SER A 378 -7.18 7.51 -23.62
CA SER A 378 -6.70 8.00 -24.92
C SER A 378 -5.42 8.83 -24.78
N GLY A 379 -4.27 8.18 -24.93
CA GLY A 379 -2.95 8.83 -24.85
C GLY A 379 -2.49 9.08 -23.42
N ASP A 380 -1.18 9.25 -23.28
CA ASP A 380 -0.42 9.33 -22.04
C ASP A 380 0.16 10.74 -21.82
N SER A 381 -0.59 11.80 -22.17
CA SER A 381 -0.13 13.19 -22.06
C SER A 381 -0.62 13.87 -20.79
N SER A 382 0.00 14.99 -20.41
CA SER A 382 -0.34 15.70 -19.17
C SER A 382 -1.55 16.63 -19.30
N ALA A 383 -2.11 17.00 -18.15
CA ALA A 383 -3.09 18.09 -18.02
C ALA A 383 -2.57 19.10 -16.99
N PHE A 384 -2.52 20.38 -17.37
CA PHE A 384 -1.83 21.41 -16.58
C PHE A 384 -2.32 21.55 -15.15
N ASP A 385 -3.63 21.53 -14.94
CA ASP A 385 -4.25 21.73 -13.63
C ASP A 385 -3.90 20.61 -12.65
N GLY A 386 -3.90 19.37 -13.13
CA GLY A 386 -3.42 18.23 -12.33
C GLY A 386 -1.96 18.40 -11.91
N ASP A 387 -1.07 18.68 -12.85
CA ASP A 387 0.35 18.88 -12.56
C ASP A 387 0.57 20.06 -11.59
N ALA A 388 -0.16 21.16 -11.78
CA ALA A 388 -0.10 22.32 -10.89
C ALA A 388 -0.53 21.95 -9.47
N ASP A 389 -1.69 21.33 -9.27
CA ASP A 389 -2.11 20.96 -7.91
C ASP A 389 -1.16 19.94 -7.26
N ILE A 390 -0.59 19.00 -8.03
CA ILE A 390 0.44 18.06 -7.54
C ILE A 390 1.68 18.82 -7.05
N ALA A 391 2.18 19.78 -7.84
CA ALA A 391 3.32 20.60 -7.46
C ALA A 391 3.07 21.42 -6.20
N TYR A 392 1.89 22.02 -6.08
CA TYR A 392 1.49 22.73 -4.86
C TYR A 392 1.36 21.79 -3.66
N GLY A 393 0.80 20.58 -3.86
CA GLY A 393 0.76 19.52 -2.87
C GLY A 393 2.15 19.12 -2.36
N LEU A 394 3.15 19.01 -3.24
CA LEU A 394 4.53 18.73 -2.84
C LEU A 394 5.15 19.87 -2.02
N LEU A 395 4.84 21.14 -2.33
CA LEU A 395 5.25 22.27 -1.48
C LEU A 395 4.58 22.22 -0.10
N LEU A 396 3.28 21.87 -0.03
CA LEU A 396 2.59 21.62 1.24
C LEU A 396 3.28 20.50 2.03
N ALA A 397 3.64 19.38 1.39
CA ALA A 397 4.31 18.27 2.04
C ALA A 397 5.72 18.62 2.56
N ASP A 398 6.49 19.42 1.80
CA ASP A 398 7.78 19.93 2.28
C ASP A 398 7.60 20.78 3.55
N ALA A 399 6.66 21.72 3.55
CA ALA A 399 6.36 22.51 4.73
C ALA A 399 5.85 21.62 5.90
N GLN A 400 5.00 20.65 5.61
CA GLN A 400 4.33 19.81 6.60
C GLN A 400 5.25 18.83 7.32
N TRP A 401 6.15 18.18 6.57
CA TRP A 401 6.94 17.04 7.06
C TRP A 401 8.45 17.19 6.83
N GLY A 402 8.88 18.20 6.06
CA GLY A 402 10.26 18.40 5.66
C GLY A 402 10.76 17.37 4.64
N SER A 403 11.87 17.71 3.98
CA SER A 403 12.43 16.90 2.88
C SER A 403 13.66 16.05 3.25
N ALA A 404 13.91 15.84 4.54
CA ALA A 404 15.03 15.01 5.02
C ALA A 404 14.69 13.50 5.10
N GLY A 405 13.43 13.12 4.80
CA GLY A 405 12.92 11.76 4.91
C GLY A 405 13.17 10.90 3.66
N ALA A 406 12.33 9.86 3.50
CA ALA A 406 12.40 8.93 2.36
C ALA A 406 11.98 9.57 1.03
N VAL A 407 11.17 10.62 1.09
CA VAL A 407 10.78 11.46 -0.05
C VAL A 407 11.39 12.84 0.18
N ASN A 408 11.99 13.40 -0.87
CA ASN A 408 12.53 14.76 -0.85
C ASN A 408 11.54 15.68 -1.56
N TYR A 409 10.49 16.08 -0.84
CA TYR A 409 9.37 16.85 -1.39
C TYR A 409 9.82 18.17 -2.05
N ALA A 410 10.80 18.87 -1.47
CA ALA A 410 11.34 20.10 -2.02
C ALA A 410 12.01 19.88 -3.38
N ALA A 411 12.84 18.84 -3.50
CA ALA A 411 13.49 18.51 -4.76
C ALA A 411 12.48 18.02 -5.81
N ASP A 412 11.51 17.19 -5.39
CA ASP A 412 10.45 16.69 -6.25
C ASP A 412 9.54 17.83 -6.74
N ALA A 413 9.16 18.76 -5.86
CA ALA A 413 8.42 19.97 -6.21
C ALA A 413 9.20 20.83 -7.19
N ALA A 414 10.48 21.12 -6.92
CA ALA A 414 11.31 21.93 -7.80
C ALA A 414 11.45 21.29 -9.21
N ASN A 415 11.58 19.97 -9.28
CA ASN A 415 11.66 19.24 -10.54
C ASN A 415 10.34 19.29 -11.32
N LEU A 416 9.19 19.07 -10.64
CA LEU A 416 7.88 19.13 -11.25
C LEU A 416 7.53 20.56 -11.71
N ILE A 417 7.78 21.58 -10.88
CA ILE A 417 7.59 23.01 -11.24
C ILE A 417 8.42 23.38 -12.47
N ALA A 418 9.67 22.89 -12.57
CA ALA A 418 10.47 23.08 -13.76
C ALA A 418 9.86 22.41 -14.99
N GLY A 419 9.31 21.19 -14.83
CA GLY A 419 8.54 20.51 -15.88
C GLY A 419 7.32 21.30 -16.36
N ILE A 420 6.53 21.81 -15.42
CA ILE A 420 5.36 22.65 -15.71
C ILE A 420 5.80 23.87 -16.52
N LYS A 421 6.86 24.55 -16.08
CA LYS A 421 7.37 25.74 -16.77
C LYS A 421 7.87 25.42 -18.18
N ASP A 422 8.65 24.36 -18.34
CA ASP A 422 9.28 24.02 -19.62
C ASP A 422 8.25 23.54 -20.66
N SER A 423 7.22 22.80 -20.21
CA SER A 423 6.37 21.99 -21.08
C SER A 423 4.93 22.47 -21.16
N THR A 424 4.46 23.26 -20.19
CA THR A 424 3.04 23.66 -20.08
C THR A 424 2.82 25.15 -19.82
N ILE A 425 3.87 25.95 -19.66
CA ILE A 425 3.79 27.41 -19.74
C ILE A 425 4.21 27.86 -21.13
N GLY A 426 3.36 28.68 -21.75
CA GLY A 426 3.64 29.24 -23.07
C GLY A 426 4.95 30.03 -23.10
N PRO A 427 5.92 29.67 -23.96
CA PRO A 427 7.25 30.27 -23.95
C PRO A 427 7.28 31.75 -24.35
N ALA A 428 6.27 32.22 -25.07
CA ALA A 428 6.09 33.64 -25.39
C ALA A 428 4.94 34.28 -24.61
N SER A 429 3.85 33.53 -24.35
CA SER A 429 2.66 34.05 -23.68
C SER A 429 2.81 34.16 -22.17
N PHE A 430 3.64 33.34 -21.54
CA PHE A 430 3.62 33.10 -20.09
C PHE A 430 2.21 32.77 -19.56
N LEU A 431 1.40 32.09 -20.37
CA LEU A 431 0.09 31.58 -19.97
C LEU A 431 0.14 30.06 -19.83
N PRO A 432 -0.67 29.47 -18.93
CA PRO A 432 -0.91 28.03 -18.91
C PRO A 432 -1.42 27.53 -20.26
N MET A 433 -0.78 26.48 -20.79
CA MET A 433 -1.30 25.66 -21.87
C MET A 433 -2.13 24.52 -21.29
N LEU A 434 -2.99 23.89 -22.10
CA LEU A 434 -3.92 22.85 -21.62
C LEU A 434 -3.21 21.58 -21.08
N GLY A 435 -1.99 21.34 -21.53
CA GLY A 435 -1.16 20.19 -21.19
C GLY A 435 0.10 20.17 -22.06
N ASP A 436 1.01 19.24 -21.82
CA ASP A 436 2.28 19.14 -22.54
C ASP A 436 2.15 18.67 -24.00
N TRP A 437 0.98 18.17 -24.38
CA TRP A 437 0.63 17.83 -25.76
C TRP A 437 0.37 19.06 -26.64
N VAL A 438 0.21 20.25 -26.05
CA VAL A 438 -0.06 21.49 -26.79
C VAL A 438 1.23 21.97 -27.47
N ASN A 439 1.22 22.03 -28.80
CA ASN A 439 2.25 22.75 -29.54
C ASN A 439 2.08 24.27 -29.36
N PRO A 440 3.06 25.02 -28.80
CA PRO A 440 2.92 26.44 -28.55
C PRO A 440 2.65 27.32 -29.78
N ALA A 441 3.03 26.84 -30.97
CA ALA A 441 2.78 27.52 -32.25
C ALA A 441 1.67 26.81 -33.08
N GLY A 442 0.94 25.88 -32.45
CA GLY A 442 -0.07 25.04 -33.07
C GLY A 442 -1.40 25.72 -33.31
N SER A 443 -2.34 24.92 -33.82
CA SER A 443 -3.75 25.28 -34.01
C SER A 443 -4.58 23.99 -33.98
N PRO A 444 -5.80 23.99 -33.40
CA PRO A 444 -6.45 25.13 -32.75
C PRO A 444 -5.93 25.41 -31.33
N HIS A 445 -5.27 24.44 -30.70
CA HIS A 445 -4.71 24.59 -29.35
C HIS A 445 -3.26 25.08 -29.41
N ASN A 446 -2.97 26.15 -28.68
CA ASN A 446 -1.63 26.74 -28.57
C ASN A 446 -1.48 27.54 -27.27
N GLN A 447 -0.36 28.24 -27.14
CA GLN A 447 -0.02 29.00 -25.93
C GLN A 447 -0.93 30.22 -25.62
N TYR A 448 -1.88 30.54 -26.50
CA TYR A 448 -2.84 31.62 -26.36
C TYR A 448 -4.28 31.12 -26.26
N THR A 449 -4.46 29.81 -26.04
CA THR A 449 -5.79 29.20 -25.84
C THR A 449 -5.90 28.50 -24.47
N PRO A 450 -5.80 29.25 -23.35
CA PRO A 450 -5.81 28.66 -22.02
C PRO A 450 -7.21 28.21 -21.60
N ARG A 451 -7.25 27.33 -20.59
CA ARG A 451 -8.45 27.05 -19.78
C ARG A 451 -8.47 28.02 -18.60
N SER A 452 -9.60 28.64 -18.30
CA SER A 452 -9.69 29.68 -17.26
C SER A 452 -9.41 29.16 -15.85
N SER A 453 -9.85 27.93 -15.56
CA SER A 453 -9.64 27.26 -14.26
C SER A 453 -8.18 26.95 -13.95
N ASP A 454 -7.32 27.03 -14.96
CA ASP A 454 -5.87 26.85 -14.84
C ASP A 454 -5.19 28.16 -14.42
N PHE A 455 -5.92 29.27 -14.34
CA PHE A 455 -5.44 30.52 -13.78
C PHE A 455 -5.41 30.42 -12.25
N MET A 456 -4.30 29.86 -11.75
CA MET A 456 -4.05 29.60 -10.34
C MET A 456 -2.98 30.56 -9.77
N PRO A 457 -3.23 31.89 -9.71
CA PRO A 457 -2.20 32.86 -9.35
C PRO A 457 -1.56 32.59 -7.97
N GLY A 458 -2.32 32.07 -7.01
CA GLY A 458 -1.77 31.67 -5.71
C GLY A 458 -0.73 30.55 -5.79
N HIS A 459 -0.91 29.58 -6.69
CA HIS A 459 0.08 28.52 -6.94
C HIS A 459 1.32 29.07 -7.62
N PHE A 460 1.16 29.92 -8.64
CA PHE A 460 2.27 30.52 -9.36
C PHE A 460 3.16 31.37 -8.44
N ARG A 461 2.57 32.12 -7.51
CA ARG A 461 3.34 32.84 -6.48
C ARG A 461 4.12 31.89 -5.58
N ALA A 462 3.51 30.79 -5.14
CA ALA A 462 4.20 29.77 -4.36
C ALA A 462 5.37 29.16 -5.14
N TYR A 463 5.21 28.88 -6.44
CA TYR A 463 6.29 28.39 -7.29
C TYR A 463 7.42 29.40 -7.42
N GLY A 464 7.10 30.67 -7.67
CA GLY A 464 8.09 31.75 -7.72
C GLY A 464 8.89 31.87 -6.44
N ARG A 465 8.23 31.80 -5.27
CA ARG A 465 8.91 31.85 -3.97
C ARG A 465 9.74 30.60 -3.69
N ALA A 466 9.22 29.41 -3.96
CA ALA A 466 9.90 28.14 -3.70
C ALA A 466 11.14 27.94 -4.58
N THR A 467 11.08 28.40 -5.83
CA THR A 467 12.17 28.22 -6.82
C THR A 467 13.10 29.43 -6.94
N GLY A 468 12.66 30.61 -6.47
CA GLY A 468 13.34 31.89 -6.73
C GLY A 468 13.19 32.39 -8.18
N ASP A 469 12.33 31.75 -8.97
CA ASP A 469 12.13 32.07 -10.39
C ASP A 469 11.05 33.15 -10.56
N THR A 470 11.49 34.38 -10.81
CA THR A 470 10.60 35.55 -10.97
C THR A 470 9.76 35.51 -12.24
N SER A 471 9.96 34.55 -13.14
CA SER A 471 9.09 34.43 -14.32
C SER A 471 7.66 34.04 -13.96
N TRP A 472 7.45 33.42 -12.80
CA TRP A 472 6.11 33.16 -12.27
C TRP A 472 5.32 34.44 -11.95
N ASP A 473 5.99 35.55 -11.60
CA ASP A 473 5.32 36.85 -11.45
C ASP A 473 4.76 37.36 -12.79
N GLN A 474 5.47 37.06 -13.89
CA GLN A 474 4.99 37.36 -15.23
C GLN A 474 3.79 36.49 -15.61
N VAL A 475 3.79 35.20 -15.23
CA VAL A 475 2.64 34.31 -15.41
C VAL A 475 1.42 34.88 -14.69
N VAL A 476 1.55 35.24 -13.41
CA VAL A 476 0.47 35.89 -12.63
C VAL A 476 -0.05 37.14 -13.32
N THR A 477 0.85 38.02 -13.75
CA THR A 477 0.49 39.27 -14.44
C THR A 477 -0.32 39.00 -15.71
N ASN A 478 0.11 38.03 -16.52
CA ASN A 478 -0.52 37.74 -17.80
C ASN A 478 -1.87 37.04 -17.63
N VAL A 479 -2.02 36.09 -16.71
CA VAL A 479 -3.33 35.47 -16.44
C VAL A 479 -4.32 36.50 -15.91
N GLN A 480 -3.90 37.38 -14.99
CA GLN A 480 -4.75 38.45 -14.47
C GLN A 480 -5.19 39.43 -15.56
N ALA A 481 -4.29 39.77 -16.51
CA ALA A 481 -4.63 40.63 -17.64
C ALA A 481 -5.67 39.98 -18.60
N VAL A 482 -5.57 38.66 -18.83
CA VAL A 482 -6.57 37.91 -19.61
C VAL A 482 -7.91 37.90 -18.90
N ILE A 483 -7.94 37.64 -17.59
CA ILE A 483 -9.15 37.68 -16.76
C ILE A 483 -9.81 39.06 -16.85
N ASP A 484 -9.05 40.14 -16.65
CA ASP A 484 -9.56 41.51 -16.73
C ASP A 484 -10.18 41.81 -18.11
N SER A 485 -9.55 41.35 -19.19
CA SER A 485 -10.07 41.52 -20.54
C SER A 485 -11.40 40.78 -20.75
N ILE A 486 -11.49 39.51 -20.32
CA ILE A 486 -12.75 38.74 -20.40
C ILE A 486 -13.83 39.40 -19.55
N GLN A 487 -13.52 39.75 -18.29
CA GLN A 487 -14.46 40.41 -17.39
C GLN A 487 -14.91 41.78 -17.87
N ALA A 488 -14.09 42.52 -18.62
CA ALA A 488 -14.44 43.82 -19.16
C ALA A 488 -15.31 43.69 -20.43
N ASN A 489 -14.95 42.78 -21.32
CA ASN A 489 -15.50 42.75 -22.69
C ASN A 489 -16.64 41.73 -22.87
N HIS A 490 -16.64 40.63 -22.12
CA HIS A 490 -17.55 39.50 -22.33
C HIS A 490 -18.46 39.21 -21.13
N SER A 491 -18.01 39.53 -19.92
CA SER A 491 -18.78 39.39 -18.68
C SER A 491 -18.79 40.67 -17.81
N PRO A 492 -19.07 41.87 -18.38
CA PRO A 492 -19.01 43.13 -17.64
C PRO A 492 -19.93 43.19 -16.42
N VAL A 493 -21.04 42.46 -16.45
CA VAL A 493 -22.02 42.39 -15.35
C VAL A 493 -21.69 41.27 -14.36
N THR A 494 -21.24 40.11 -14.86
CA THR A 494 -21.17 38.89 -14.05
C THR A 494 -19.78 38.61 -13.51
N GLY A 495 -18.73 39.06 -14.20
CA GLY A 495 -17.35 38.68 -13.91
C GLY A 495 -17.00 37.22 -14.23
N LEU A 496 -17.94 36.43 -14.75
CA LEU A 496 -17.70 35.02 -15.06
C LEU A 496 -16.65 34.85 -16.18
N LEU A 497 -15.90 33.75 -16.13
CA LEU A 497 -14.99 33.37 -17.21
C LEU A 497 -15.56 32.14 -17.95
N PRO A 498 -15.22 31.96 -19.23
CA PRO A 498 -15.58 30.75 -19.98
C PRO A 498 -14.65 29.59 -19.62
N ASP A 499 -15.08 28.36 -19.83
CA ASP A 499 -14.23 27.17 -19.67
C ASP A 499 -12.90 27.34 -20.43
N PHE A 500 -12.96 27.71 -21.71
CA PHE A 500 -11.80 27.95 -22.55
C PHE A 500 -11.79 29.35 -23.16
N ILE A 501 -10.59 29.88 -23.33
CA ILE A 501 -10.33 31.19 -23.93
C ILE A 501 -9.53 30.98 -25.22
N VAL A 502 -9.76 31.81 -26.23
CA VAL A 502 -8.94 31.90 -27.45
C VAL A 502 -8.44 33.32 -27.66
N ASP A 503 -7.41 33.47 -28.50
CA ASP A 503 -6.81 34.76 -28.87
C ASP A 503 -6.31 35.57 -27.66
N ALA A 504 -5.74 34.88 -26.66
CA ALA A 504 -5.32 35.49 -25.39
C ALA A 504 -4.20 36.55 -25.53
N ASP A 505 -3.46 36.55 -26.63
CA ASP A 505 -2.42 37.54 -26.95
C ASP A 505 -2.95 38.85 -27.54
N THR A 506 -4.15 38.85 -28.08
CA THR A 506 -4.72 39.98 -28.80
C THR A 506 -5.97 40.48 -28.10
N THR A 507 -7.13 39.90 -28.44
CA THR A 507 -8.42 40.26 -27.83
C THR A 507 -9.03 38.98 -27.27
N PRO A 508 -8.71 38.59 -26.02
CA PRO A 508 -9.23 37.37 -25.41
C PRO A 508 -10.74 37.18 -25.67
N GLN A 509 -11.11 36.01 -26.19
CA GLN A 509 -12.50 35.65 -26.49
C GLN A 509 -12.88 34.35 -25.77
N PRO A 510 -14.17 34.14 -25.44
CA PRO A 510 -14.68 32.82 -25.13
C PRO A 510 -14.48 31.88 -26.32
N ALA A 511 -14.04 30.65 -26.06
CA ALA A 511 -13.84 29.65 -27.09
C ALA A 511 -15.16 29.31 -27.82
N PRO A 512 -15.11 28.94 -29.11
CA PRO A 512 -16.31 28.47 -29.81
C PRO A 512 -16.77 27.10 -29.26
N PRO A 513 -18.06 26.75 -29.41
CA PRO A 513 -18.57 25.42 -29.06
C PRO A 513 -17.79 24.30 -29.78
N GLY A 514 -17.42 23.26 -29.04
CA GLY A 514 -16.65 22.12 -29.54
C GLY A 514 -15.18 22.46 -29.81
N PHE A 515 -14.64 23.47 -29.13
CA PHE A 515 -13.22 23.78 -29.14
C PHE A 515 -12.41 22.61 -28.59
N LEU A 516 -12.82 22.05 -27.44
CA LEU A 516 -12.18 20.87 -26.85
C LEU A 516 -13.20 19.87 -26.30
N GLU A 517 -14.14 20.30 -25.46
CA GLU A 517 -14.94 19.37 -24.65
C GLU A 517 -16.40 19.31 -25.08
N GLY A 518 -17.02 20.43 -25.46
CA GLY A 518 -18.41 20.40 -25.87
C GLY A 518 -19.05 21.75 -26.19
N ALA A 519 -20.39 21.76 -26.16
CA ALA A 519 -21.16 22.92 -26.59
C ALA A 519 -20.97 24.17 -25.70
N ASN A 520 -20.48 23.98 -24.47
CA ASN A 520 -20.39 25.00 -23.44
C ASN A 520 -18.97 25.54 -23.24
N ASP A 521 -18.01 25.22 -24.12
CA ASP A 521 -16.60 25.62 -23.99
C ASP A 521 -16.40 27.15 -23.84
N GLY A 522 -17.29 27.96 -24.42
CA GLY A 522 -17.29 29.43 -24.31
C GLY A 522 -18.15 29.98 -23.18
N HIS A 523 -18.55 29.17 -22.21
CA HIS A 523 -19.45 29.53 -21.12
C HIS A 523 -18.86 29.15 -19.76
N TYR A 524 -19.43 29.69 -18.69
CA TYR A 524 -19.05 29.32 -17.33
C TYR A 524 -19.67 27.95 -17.03
N ASN A 525 -18.87 26.89 -17.13
CA ASN A 525 -19.33 25.50 -17.01
C ASN A 525 -18.35 24.70 -16.12
N TYR A 526 -18.26 23.38 -16.28
CA TYR A 526 -17.61 22.50 -15.32
C TYR A 526 -16.08 22.68 -15.21
N ASN A 527 -15.43 23.41 -16.11
CA ASN A 527 -14.06 23.86 -15.88
C ASN A 527 -14.05 25.17 -15.07
N ALA A 528 -14.66 26.23 -15.62
CA ALA A 528 -14.69 27.57 -15.05
C ALA A 528 -15.38 27.66 -13.68
N GLY A 529 -16.17 26.64 -13.31
CA GLY A 529 -16.74 26.49 -11.98
C GLY A 529 -15.73 26.67 -10.85
N ARG A 530 -14.46 26.32 -11.09
CA ARG A 530 -13.35 26.43 -10.13
C ARG A 530 -12.75 27.83 -10.02
N ASP A 531 -12.96 28.73 -10.99
CA ASP A 531 -12.34 30.07 -11.01
C ASP A 531 -12.58 30.88 -9.73
N PRO A 532 -13.81 30.94 -9.18
CA PRO A 532 -14.07 31.74 -7.98
C PRO A 532 -13.26 31.25 -6.77
N TRP A 533 -12.97 29.95 -6.69
CA TRP A 533 -12.09 29.37 -5.69
C TRP A 533 -10.64 29.75 -5.93
N ARG A 534 -10.11 29.57 -7.17
CA ARG A 534 -8.70 29.89 -7.49
C ARG A 534 -8.37 31.36 -7.26
N LEU A 535 -9.25 32.26 -7.70
CA LEU A 535 -9.08 33.71 -7.55
C LEU A 535 -9.29 34.16 -6.10
N GLY A 536 -10.31 33.62 -5.43
CA GLY A 536 -10.59 33.95 -4.04
C GLY A 536 -9.48 33.49 -3.10
N ALA A 537 -8.94 32.28 -3.29
CA ALA A 537 -7.82 31.77 -2.48
C ALA A 537 -6.56 32.65 -2.63
N ASP A 538 -6.22 33.11 -3.84
CA ASP A 538 -5.10 34.05 -4.03
C ASP A 538 -5.35 35.40 -3.34
N ALA A 539 -6.57 35.94 -3.46
CA ALA A 539 -6.94 37.19 -2.80
C ALA A 539 -6.82 37.10 -1.27
N LEU A 540 -7.26 35.98 -0.70
CA LEU A 540 -7.26 35.72 0.75
C LEU A 540 -5.84 35.50 1.30
N LEU A 541 -5.03 34.68 0.64
CA LEU A 541 -3.69 34.33 1.13
C LEU A 541 -2.65 35.41 0.84
N ASN A 542 -2.69 36.02 -0.35
CA ASN A 542 -1.63 36.92 -0.81
C ASN A 542 -2.01 38.41 -0.68
N ASN A 543 -3.22 38.73 -0.20
CA ASN A 543 -3.73 40.11 -0.13
C ASN A 543 -3.60 40.85 -1.48
N ASP A 544 -3.84 40.13 -2.58
CA ASP A 544 -3.69 40.66 -3.93
C ASP A 544 -4.94 41.43 -4.36
N ALA A 545 -4.77 42.72 -4.65
CA ALA A 545 -5.89 43.60 -4.98
C ALA A 545 -6.59 43.25 -6.31
N THR A 546 -5.85 42.69 -7.27
CA THR A 546 -6.40 42.32 -8.58
C THR A 546 -7.27 41.07 -8.45
N SER A 547 -6.74 39.99 -7.86
CA SER A 547 -7.50 38.77 -7.55
C SER A 547 -8.71 39.07 -6.67
N MET A 548 -8.55 39.96 -5.68
CA MET A 548 -9.66 40.44 -4.84
C MET A 548 -10.76 41.07 -5.70
N ALA A 549 -10.43 42.01 -6.60
CA ALA A 549 -11.42 42.66 -7.45
C ALA A 549 -12.13 41.68 -8.40
N GLN A 550 -11.38 40.74 -8.99
CA GLN A 550 -11.88 39.76 -9.94
C GLN A 550 -12.85 38.77 -9.27
N ALA A 551 -12.50 38.21 -8.11
CA ALA A 551 -13.37 37.32 -7.35
C ALA A 551 -14.60 38.06 -6.80
N ARG A 552 -14.41 39.28 -6.26
CA ARG A 552 -15.48 40.11 -5.69
C ARG A 552 -16.54 40.50 -6.72
N LYS A 553 -16.16 40.69 -7.98
CA LYS A 553 -17.10 40.94 -9.09
C LYS A 553 -18.05 39.74 -9.30
N ILE A 554 -17.49 38.54 -9.33
CA ILE A 554 -18.25 37.29 -9.45
C ILE A 554 -19.20 37.11 -8.26
N ALA A 555 -18.68 37.25 -7.03
CA ALA A 555 -19.45 37.08 -5.81
C ALA A 555 -20.65 38.04 -5.70
N ASN A 556 -20.44 39.31 -6.06
CA ASN A 556 -21.51 40.31 -6.05
C ASN A 556 -22.61 39.99 -7.07
N TRP A 557 -22.23 39.53 -8.28
CA TRP A 557 -23.22 39.13 -9.28
C TRP A 557 -24.03 37.93 -8.81
N ILE A 558 -23.40 36.84 -8.36
CA ILE A 558 -24.12 35.61 -8.01
C ILE A 558 -25.04 35.83 -6.81
N ASN A 559 -24.62 36.60 -5.81
CA ASN A 559 -25.50 36.99 -4.71
C ASN A 559 -26.72 37.76 -5.21
N SER A 560 -26.53 38.72 -6.12
CA SER A 560 -27.62 39.55 -6.65
C SER A 560 -28.57 38.74 -7.55
N SER A 561 -28.03 37.87 -8.42
CA SER A 561 -28.82 37.06 -9.36
C SER A 561 -29.64 35.98 -8.67
N THR A 562 -29.16 35.46 -7.53
CA THR A 562 -29.85 34.45 -6.72
C THR A 562 -30.76 35.03 -5.66
N GLY A 563 -30.75 36.37 -5.48
CA GLY A 563 -31.46 37.04 -4.38
C GLY A 563 -30.89 36.70 -3.00
N GLY A 564 -29.61 36.36 -2.93
CA GLY A 564 -28.90 35.95 -1.72
C GLY A 564 -29.23 34.54 -1.24
N ASN A 565 -29.87 33.71 -2.07
CA ASN A 565 -30.20 32.33 -1.75
C ASN A 565 -29.39 31.34 -2.61
N PRO A 566 -28.40 30.63 -2.04
CA PRO A 566 -27.56 29.67 -2.76
C PRO A 566 -28.32 28.54 -3.43
N ALA A 567 -29.51 28.17 -2.95
CA ALA A 567 -30.35 27.16 -3.61
C ALA A 567 -30.83 27.57 -5.02
N ASN A 568 -30.69 28.86 -5.39
CA ASN A 568 -30.96 29.38 -6.72
C ASN A 568 -29.71 29.41 -7.62
N ILE A 569 -28.55 28.94 -7.13
CA ILE A 569 -27.37 28.71 -7.97
C ILE A 569 -27.70 27.54 -8.90
N GLN A 570 -27.32 27.68 -10.17
CA GLN A 570 -27.65 26.74 -11.23
C GLN A 570 -26.37 26.19 -11.86
N ALA A 571 -26.48 24.99 -12.42
CA ALA A 571 -25.38 24.32 -13.10
C ALA A 571 -25.01 25.05 -14.40
N GLY A 572 -23.99 25.89 -14.32
CA GLY A 572 -23.43 26.63 -15.43
C GLY A 572 -24.24 27.85 -15.90
N TYR A 573 -23.54 28.81 -16.49
CA TYR A 573 -24.10 30.06 -16.99
C TYR A 573 -23.41 30.51 -18.28
N GLN A 574 -24.18 31.09 -19.20
CA GLN A 574 -23.61 31.98 -20.20
C GLN A 574 -22.93 33.17 -19.49
N LEU A 575 -21.94 33.78 -20.13
CA LEU A 575 -21.18 34.87 -19.52
C LEU A 575 -22.01 36.13 -19.20
N ASN A 576 -23.18 36.29 -19.82
CA ASN A 576 -24.15 37.33 -19.48
C ASN A 576 -25.01 37.03 -18.24
N GLY A 577 -24.86 35.84 -17.65
CA GLY A 577 -25.59 35.37 -16.47
C GLY A 577 -26.84 34.55 -16.76
N THR A 578 -27.13 34.23 -18.03
CA THR A 578 -28.23 33.34 -18.39
C THR A 578 -27.86 31.90 -18.00
N PRO A 579 -28.67 31.20 -17.20
CA PRO A 579 -28.40 29.81 -16.80
C PRO A 579 -28.32 28.86 -18.00
N LEU A 580 -27.38 27.90 -17.95
CA LEU A 580 -27.29 26.82 -18.94
C LEU A 580 -28.23 25.67 -18.59
N ASP A 581 -28.20 25.25 -17.33
CA ASP A 581 -29.13 24.30 -16.74
C ASP A 581 -29.88 24.89 -15.55
N SER A 582 -30.84 24.14 -14.99
CA SER A 582 -31.74 24.66 -13.94
C SER A 582 -31.56 24.03 -12.57
N TYR A 583 -30.74 22.98 -12.46
CA TYR A 583 -30.52 22.27 -11.19
C TYR A 583 -29.38 22.90 -10.40
N PHE A 584 -29.45 22.73 -9.08
CA PHE A 584 -28.40 23.10 -8.14
C PHE A 584 -27.38 21.97 -8.01
N THR A 585 -26.10 22.34 -7.92
CA THR A 585 -25.01 21.47 -7.49
C THR A 585 -24.05 22.28 -6.63
N THR A 586 -23.50 21.63 -5.62
CA THR A 586 -22.49 22.21 -4.74
C THR A 586 -21.18 22.54 -5.45
N PHE A 587 -20.88 21.86 -6.56
CA PHE A 587 -19.69 22.15 -7.38
C PHE A 587 -19.57 23.63 -7.76
N PHE A 588 -20.68 24.27 -8.15
CA PHE A 588 -20.68 25.72 -8.43
C PHE A 588 -20.84 26.56 -7.17
N ALA A 589 -21.61 26.08 -6.18
CA ALA A 589 -21.91 26.86 -4.99
C ALA A 589 -20.67 27.08 -4.10
N ALA A 590 -19.85 26.05 -3.89
CA ALA A 590 -18.72 26.13 -2.96
C ALA A 590 -17.64 27.14 -3.38
N PRO A 591 -17.19 27.18 -4.65
CA PRO A 591 -16.30 28.23 -5.14
C PRO A 591 -16.88 29.64 -5.01
N PHE A 592 -18.19 29.84 -5.25
CA PHE A 592 -18.82 31.14 -5.02
C PHE A 592 -18.78 31.57 -3.54
N GLY A 593 -18.85 30.60 -2.62
CA GLY A 593 -18.61 30.84 -1.19
C GLY A 593 -17.21 31.41 -0.93
N VAL A 594 -16.17 30.81 -1.52
CA VAL A 594 -14.80 31.31 -1.43
C VAL A 594 -14.68 32.73 -1.99
N ALA A 595 -15.28 33.01 -3.16
CA ALA A 595 -15.27 34.37 -3.71
C ALA A 595 -16.05 35.36 -2.81
N ALA A 596 -17.13 34.94 -2.16
CA ALA A 596 -17.90 35.79 -1.24
C ALA A 596 -17.10 36.23 0.00
N MET A 597 -16.08 35.45 0.40
CA MET A 597 -15.15 35.85 1.47
C MET A 597 -14.42 37.15 1.16
N THR A 598 -14.33 37.53 -0.11
CA THR A 598 -13.70 38.79 -0.52
C THR A 598 -14.60 40.00 -0.28
N GLU A 599 -15.90 39.88 -0.04
CA GLU A 599 -16.84 41.02 0.10
C GLU A 599 -17.53 41.04 1.47
N PRO A 600 -17.13 41.96 2.38
CA PRO A 600 -17.77 42.08 3.69
C PRO A 600 -19.29 42.24 3.66
N ALA A 601 -19.84 42.88 2.62
CA ALA A 601 -21.29 43.05 2.49
C ALA A 601 -22.05 41.72 2.24
N LEU A 602 -21.35 40.65 1.86
CA LEU A 602 -21.93 39.35 1.53
C LEU A 602 -21.94 38.34 2.68
N GLN A 603 -21.69 38.76 3.93
CA GLN A 603 -21.72 37.87 5.10
C GLN A 603 -22.97 36.96 5.17
N PRO A 604 -24.21 37.44 4.96
CA PRO A 604 -25.38 36.56 4.98
C PRO A 604 -25.38 35.52 3.86
N PHE A 605 -24.89 35.90 2.67
CA PHE A 605 -24.79 34.99 1.53
C PHE A 605 -23.68 33.95 1.75
N LEU A 606 -22.52 34.35 2.26
CA LEU A 606 -21.43 33.43 2.64
C LEU A 606 -21.92 32.39 3.65
N ASN A 607 -22.63 32.82 4.69
CA ASN A 607 -23.21 31.94 5.69
C ASN A 607 -24.19 30.93 5.06
N ALA A 608 -25.11 31.40 4.23
CA ALA A 608 -26.07 30.54 3.56
C ALA A 608 -25.38 29.55 2.60
N THR A 609 -24.32 29.98 1.90
CA THR A 609 -23.58 29.13 0.96
C THR A 609 -22.82 28.05 1.72
N TYR A 610 -22.21 28.39 2.85
CA TYR A 610 -21.56 27.42 3.72
C TYR A 610 -22.56 26.33 4.17
N ASP A 611 -23.74 26.73 4.66
CA ASP A 611 -24.81 25.82 5.08
C ASP A 611 -25.31 24.91 3.96
N ALA A 612 -25.27 25.36 2.69
CA ALA A 612 -25.67 24.55 1.54
C ALA A 612 -24.62 23.49 1.15
N VAL A 613 -23.35 23.67 1.54
CA VAL A 613 -22.21 22.87 1.06
C VAL A 613 -21.69 21.90 2.12
N TYR A 614 -21.54 22.33 3.38
CA TYR A 614 -20.67 21.65 4.37
C TYR A 614 -21.03 20.19 4.69
N ASN A 615 -22.23 19.73 4.36
CA ASN A 615 -22.68 18.35 4.58
C ASN A 615 -23.38 17.74 3.35
N THR A 616 -23.33 18.40 2.20
CA THR A 616 -23.94 17.91 0.96
C THR A 616 -22.90 17.10 0.19
N GLN A 617 -23.26 15.88 -0.17
CA GLN A 617 -22.39 14.90 -0.81
C GLN A 617 -22.96 14.55 -2.19
N GLU A 618 -22.13 14.61 -3.22
CA GLU A 618 -22.52 14.39 -4.61
C GLU A 618 -21.64 13.30 -5.26
N ASP A 619 -20.57 13.71 -5.95
CA ASP A 619 -19.65 12.84 -6.67
C ASP A 619 -18.20 13.26 -6.45
N TYR A 620 -17.25 12.52 -7.02
CA TYR A 620 -15.82 12.76 -6.80
C TYR A 620 -15.43 14.21 -7.09
N TYR A 621 -15.98 14.79 -8.17
CA TYR A 621 -15.54 16.07 -8.68
C TYR A 621 -16.09 17.19 -7.79
N SER A 622 -17.39 17.16 -7.56
CA SER A 622 -18.09 18.11 -6.70
C SER A 622 -17.56 18.05 -5.27
N ASP A 623 -17.43 16.85 -4.70
CA ASP A 623 -17.01 16.67 -3.30
C ASP A 623 -15.54 17.06 -3.08
N SER A 624 -14.66 16.86 -4.06
CA SER A 624 -13.26 17.31 -3.96
C SER A 624 -13.16 18.84 -3.97
N VAL A 625 -13.87 19.50 -4.89
CA VAL A 625 -13.89 20.98 -4.96
C VAL A 625 -14.60 21.59 -3.76
N ASN A 626 -15.65 20.95 -3.24
CA ASN A 626 -16.32 21.33 -2.00
C ASN A 626 -15.35 21.29 -0.82
N LEU A 627 -14.60 20.19 -0.65
CA LEU A 627 -13.68 20.06 0.47
C LEU A 627 -12.56 21.10 0.40
N LEU A 628 -11.99 21.35 -0.78
CA LEU A 628 -11.01 22.41 -1.00
C LEU A 628 -11.59 23.80 -0.69
N SER A 629 -12.83 24.07 -1.10
CA SER A 629 -13.52 25.32 -0.80
C SER A 629 -13.86 25.46 0.70
N LEU A 630 -14.24 24.38 1.38
CA LEU A 630 -14.50 24.35 2.81
C LEU A 630 -13.23 24.55 3.63
N LEU A 631 -12.08 24.02 3.18
CA LEU A 631 -10.78 24.33 3.77
C LEU A 631 -10.50 25.84 3.71
N VAL A 632 -10.78 26.50 2.59
CA VAL A 632 -10.65 27.96 2.48
C VAL A 632 -11.66 28.69 3.36
N MET A 633 -12.96 28.37 3.26
CA MET A 633 -14.01 29.04 4.03
C MET A 633 -13.87 28.88 5.55
N SER A 634 -13.25 27.79 6.01
CA SER A 634 -13.00 27.53 7.43
C SER A 634 -11.65 28.05 7.93
N ASN A 635 -10.91 28.82 7.12
CA ASN A 635 -9.59 29.34 7.47
C ASN A 635 -8.54 28.22 7.68
N ASN A 636 -8.67 27.10 6.99
CA ASN A 636 -7.76 25.96 7.11
C ASN A 636 -6.92 25.70 5.85
N PHE A 637 -7.12 26.47 4.78
CA PHE A 637 -6.26 26.46 3.60
C PHE A 637 -5.15 27.47 3.76
N TRP A 638 -3.90 27.04 3.57
CA TRP A 638 -2.71 27.83 3.91
C TRP A 638 -1.64 27.77 2.81
N ASP A 639 -0.77 28.78 2.77
CA ASP A 639 0.27 28.91 1.75
C ASP A 639 1.61 28.31 2.25
N PRO A 640 2.15 27.27 1.59
CA PRO A 640 3.33 26.56 2.07
C PRO A 640 4.63 27.36 2.04
N THR A 641 4.62 28.55 1.46
CA THR A 641 5.83 29.34 1.23
C THR A 641 5.89 30.64 2.01
N THR A 642 4.84 30.97 2.77
CA THR A 642 4.73 32.25 3.50
C THR A 642 4.51 32.07 5.00
N ILE A 643 4.20 30.87 5.47
CA ILE A 643 4.16 30.61 6.91
C ILE A 643 5.60 30.58 7.42
N ALA A 644 5.97 31.64 8.14
CA ALA A 644 7.18 31.64 8.93
C ALA A 644 7.10 30.47 9.92
N ASP A 645 8.17 29.68 9.97
CA ASP A 645 8.47 28.73 11.04
C ASP A 645 7.92 29.29 12.37
N ASN A 646 6.99 28.57 13.01
CA ASN A 646 6.18 29.02 14.15
C ASN A 646 7.03 29.44 15.39
N GLY A 647 7.77 30.53 15.30
CA GLY A 647 8.48 31.16 16.40
C GLY A 647 9.70 30.39 16.94
N LEU A 648 10.29 29.45 16.20
CA LEU A 648 11.67 29.05 16.46
C LEU A 648 12.60 29.90 15.60
N GLU A 649 12.86 31.13 16.05
CA GLU A 649 14.08 31.83 15.62
C GLU A 649 15.26 30.93 15.98
N VAL A 650 15.78 30.20 15.00
CA VAL A 650 17.16 29.74 15.03
C VAL A 650 18.00 31.00 14.98
N ILE A 651 18.28 31.58 16.15
CA ILE A 651 19.32 32.57 16.33
C ILE A 651 20.57 31.93 15.74
N SER A 652 21.02 32.51 14.63
CA SER A 652 22.19 32.21 13.82
C SER A 652 23.14 31.12 14.33
N TRP A 653 23.57 30.25 13.41
CA TRP A 653 24.77 29.42 13.61
C TRP A 653 25.96 30.32 13.98
N VAL A 654 26.25 30.47 15.26
CA VAL A 654 27.54 30.95 15.71
C VAL A 654 28.52 29.81 15.41
N PRO A 655 29.52 30.00 14.53
CA PRO A 655 30.50 28.96 14.29
C PRO A 655 31.24 28.71 15.60
N VAL A 656 31.08 27.51 16.15
CA VAL A 656 31.86 27.06 17.30
C VAL A 656 33.29 26.86 16.81
N TYR A 657 34.11 27.92 16.92
CA TYR A 657 35.55 27.73 16.95
C TYR A 657 35.88 26.95 18.22
N ALA A 658 36.55 25.83 18.03
CA ALA A 658 36.97 24.91 19.08
C ALA A 658 37.64 25.64 20.24
N ILE A 659 37.02 25.62 21.42
CA ILE A 659 37.67 25.99 22.68
C ILE A 659 38.20 24.69 23.32
N PRO A 660 39.50 24.60 23.67
CA PRO A 660 40.07 23.40 24.26
C PRO A 660 39.47 23.08 25.63
N GLN A 661 39.32 21.78 25.90
CA GLN A 661 38.89 21.21 27.18
C GLN A 661 39.54 21.89 28.40
N ALA A 662 38.70 22.42 29.29
CA ALA A 662 39.03 22.55 30.70
C ALA A 662 37.76 22.37 31.56
N GLN A 663 37.93 21.55 32.59
CA GLN A 663 36.96 21.04 33.55
C GLN A 663 36.06 22.09 34.21
N ALA A 664 34.76 21.76 34.37
CA ALA A 664 34.01 22.05 35.60
C ALA A 664 32.78 21.15 35.68
N ALA A 665 32.66 20.41 36.78
CA ALA A 665 31.49 19.62 37.14
C ALA A 665 30.36 20.53 37.63
N ALA A 666 29.13 20.30 37.17
CA ALA A 666 27.93 20.73 37.87
C ALA A 666 26.82 19.70 37.62
N GLN A 667 26.44 19.02 38.70
CA GLN A 667 25.31 18.10 38.81
C GLN A 667 24.01 18.93 38.72
N ALA A 668 23.09 18.59 37.83
CA ALA A 668 21.73 19.11 37.85
C ALA A 668 20.83 18.12 38.61
N ASP A 669 20.32 18.56 39.75
CA ASP A 669 19.29 17.88 40.54
C ASP A 669 17.93 18.12 39.87
N PHE A 670 17.20 17.05 39.54
CA PHE A 670 15.82 17.15 39.04
C PHE A 670 14.86 17.24 40.22
N GLY A 671 14.37 18.44 40.51
CA GLY A 671 13.27 18.70 41.45
C GLY A 671 11.92 18.40 40.80
N ALA A 672 11.08 17.68 41.54
CA ALA A 672 9.78 17.16 41.13
C ALA A 672 8.77 18.23 40.66
N CYS A 673 7.91 17.82 39.73
CA CYS A 673 6.69 18.53 39.34
C CYS A 673 5.75 18.67 40.53
N ASP A 674 5.28 19.89 40.79
CA ASP A 674 4.05 20.10 41.56
C ASP A 674 3.03 20.80 40.68
N ALA A 675 1.83 20.22 40.63
CA ALA A 675 0.74 20.61 39.77
C ALA A 675 -0.18 21.57 40.52
N ALA A 676 0.02 22.87 40.32
CA ALA A 676 -1.00 23.89 40.56
C ALA A 676 -0.62 25.17 39.80
N ASP A 677 -1.59 25.70 39.07
CA ASP A 677 -1.58 26.93 38.29
C ASP A 677 -0.93 26.86 36.89
N GLY A 678 -1.79 26.76 35.88
CA GLY A 678 -1.44 26.80 34.47
C GLY A 678 -0.82 28.14 34.05
N LEU A 679 0.11 28.05 33.09
CA LEU A 679 1.00 29.07 32.50
C LEU A 679 2.40 29.14 33.13
N SER A 680 3.26 28.21 32.72
CA SER A 680 4.72 28.33 32.89
C SER A 680 5.28 29.27 31.81
N ARG A 681 5.46 30.55 32.12
CA ARG A 681 6.32 31.45 31.32
C ARG A 681 7.75 31.40 31.88
N ILE A 682 8.70 30.85 31.12
CA ILE A 682 10.13 30.94 31.42
C ILE A 682 10.61 32.31 30.91
N GLY A 683 10.84 33.24 31.83
CA GLY A 683 11.49 34.51 31.52
C GLY A 683 13.01 34.38 31.65
N LEU A 684 13.74 34.43 30.53
CA LEU A 684 15.19 34.62 30.54
C LEU A 684 15.49 36.12 30.49
N GLN A 685 16.03 36.67 31.58
CA GLN A 685 16.65 37.99 31.59
C GLN A 685 18.13 37.86 31.19
N PHE A 686 18.53 38.52 30.11
CA PHE A 686 19.94 38.67 29.75
C PHE A 686 20.53 39.89 30.44
N TRP A 687 21.65 39.69 31.14
CA TRP A 687 22.51 40.76 31.62
C TRP A 687 23.70 40.86 30.67
N THR A 688 23.90 42.03 30.05
CA THR A 688 25.13 42.31 29.31
C THR A 688 26.17 42.88 30.28
N PRO A 689 27.35 42.25 30.45
CA PRO A 689 28.47 42.93 31.06
C PRO A 689 28.97 43.99 30.07
N ASN A 690 29.06 45.22 30.54
CA ASN A 690 29.69 46.32 29.81
C ASN A 690 31.13 45.97 29.43
N ASN A 691 31.55 46.54 28.29
CA ASN A 691 32.94 46.72 27.88
C ASN A 691 33.82 47.27 29.01
N ASP A 692 34.92 46.58 29.31
CA ASP A 692 36.22 47.21 29.56
C ASP A 692 37.41 46.25 29.38
N GLY A 693 38.13 46.47 28.28
CA GLY A 693 39.59 46.59 28.28
C GLY A 693 40.43 45.36 28.64
N THR A 694 40.75 44.54 27.64
CA THR A 694 42.11 44.33 27.11
C THR A 694 42.05 43.54 25.81
#